data_AF-A0A1E3XDB7-F1
#
_entry.id   AF-A0A1E3XDB7-F1
#
_cell.length_a   1.000
_cell.length_b   1.000
_cell.length_c   1.000
_cell.angle_alpha   90.00
_cell.angle_beta   90.00
_cell.angle_gamma   90.00
#
_symmetry.space_group_name_H-M   'P 1'
#
loop_
_entity.id
_entity.type
_entity.pdbx_description
1 polymer ?
#
loop_
_entity_poly.entity_id
_entity_poly.type
_entity_poly.pdbx_seq_one_letter_code
_entity_poly.pdbx_strand_id
1 'polypeptide(L)'
;MLKPNRYHPDIKEIISLNDLAVEYHKKHDMQNAYKICKKIYELETAPDILKQSIDLGIKHMRYHLIMGEIYYSKGYYAEAQKILNSLKSLGKHFSDKYLILAKIHLKNEDYTKALQEYEEMTIECPQRFKSILNGLLDIINQEPFIERSYRLMFKLYKNRGKESSAISKLEQKLKEENYHQHHLVSIFGHIYHYMGETSRAISLLTQYQKENPKDAKPFFFIGNIYLETGKYSEAITQYNHVIELDPSRQINIISSIEEISNIKEVDNIIINYLVDLYIDEGKLEQAEKKLDHLLEIEPKNIQNQSKMEQVLAKSVENAFLNEQIEICMLKLEKLTKLRPENAKYKKKMQDIQGLLAQKKITKYEERLKSDDLSEEKANNIRFELAKLYVNAGINEESAISLFQQVAKSDSENKAESLLQIGNRFLAKGYNDIANDSFNKILELNLPEEEKLNNLYQIATAYEKTKSYDRARFFYSKILSTNMQYKDVSTRLDKISAFTESTPNAKSSQSTDVMKKLEERYEDIENIGEGGMGIVYKATDKVLKRTVAIKIIREDYKSNSEAVERFIKEAQSLSKLQHIGIVTIYDINLGTPMYIIMEYVDGETLRSSIGKKPFSLQEVLRIAIDTCDAIKYAHKHEIVHRDIKPDNIMLTKSKVVKITDFGLAHIANSSMFTKAGQTIGTPYYMSPEQIRGQKVDGRSDIYSLGITFYEMLIGRVPFNQGDVAYQHINEIPKSIVIENPKLPRWLDSIIQKCIKKDPSERYQEISHLQKELEAYSKFYIEK
;
A
#
# COMPACT_ATOMS: atom_id res chain seq x y z
N MET A 1 56.53 33.86 -27.92
CA MET A 1 56.98 32.73 -27.07
C MET A 1 56.60 33.09 -25.64
N LEU A 2 55.94 32.18 -24.91
CA LEU A 2 54.55 32.31 -24.40
C LEU A 2 53.55 32.29 -25.57
N LYS A 3 52.63 31.31 -25.56
CA LYS A 3 51.59 31.17 -26.60
C LYS A 3 50.74 32.47 -26.62
N PRO A 4 50.67 33.19 -27.74
CA PRO A 4 49.84 34.37 -27.85
C PRO A 4 48.41 34.00 -28.27
N ASN A 5 47.44 34.67 -27.65
CA ASN A 5 46.00 34.70 -27.96
C ASN A 5 45.20 33.45 -27.54
N ARG A 6 43.98 33.60 -26.99
CA ARG A 6 42.92 34.54 -27.37
C ARG A 6 42.07 34.93 -26.15
N TYR A 7 42.11 36.21 -25.76
CA TYR A 7 40.97 36.79 -25.06
C TYR A 7 39.81 36.85 -26.06
N HIS A 8 38.59 36.51 -25.65
CA HIS A 8 37.41 36.84 -26.46
C HIS A 8 37.46 38.37 -26.73
N PRO A 9 37.20 38.85 -27.96
CA PRO A 9 37.24 40.28 -28.28
C PRO A 9 36.46 41.15 -27.29
N ASP A 10 35.39 40.61 -26.72
CA ASP A 10 34.51 41.27 -25.75
C ASP A 10 35.18 41.51 -24.38
N ILE A 11 36.19 40.74 -23.97
CA ILE A 11 36.82 40.89 -22.63
C ILE A 11 37.65 42.17 -22.53
N LYS A 12 38.39 42.54 -23.59
CA LYS A 12 39.17 43.78 -23.61
C LYS A 12 38.26 45.00 -23.61
N GLU A 13 37.14 44.94 -24.34
CA GLU A 13 36.12 45.97 -24.34
C GLU A 13 35.49 46.12 -22.95
N ILE A 14 35.12 45.00 -22.30
CA ILE A 14 34.57 45.03 -20.94
C ILE A 14 35.55 45.65 -19.94
N ILE A 15 36.84 45.32 -19.99
CA ILE A 15 37.84 45.93 -19.09
C ILE A 15 37.93 47.45 -19.31
N SER A 16 37.98 47.90 -20.57
CA SER A 16 38.02 49.34 -20.88
C SER A 16 36.75 50.07 -20.46
N LEU A 17 35.58 49.45 -20.66
CA LEU A 17 34.30 49.99 -20.21
C LEU A 17 34.23 50.02 -18.68
N ASN A 18 34.81 49.04 -17.99
CA ASN A 18 34.83 49.02 -16.53
C ASN A 18 35.75 50.12 -15.97
N ASP A 19 36.91 50.37 -16.56
CA ASP A 19 37.77 51.51 -16.19
C ASP A 19 37.03 52.84 -16.39
N LEU A 20 36.28 52.98 -17.49
CA LEU A 20 35.43 54.15 -17.76
C LEU A 20 34.28 54.30 -16.76
N ALA A 21 33.62 53.19 -16.38
CA ALA A 21 32.59 53.19 -15.34
C ALA A 21 33.15 53.65 -13.98
N VAL A 22 34.35 53.18 -13.62
CA VAL A 22 35.06 53.61 -12.41
C VAL A 22 35.38 55.11 -12.47
N GLU A 23 35.78 55.63 -13.62
CA GLU A 23 36.07 57.07 -13.78
C GLU A 23 34.81 57.93 -13.60
N TYR A 24 33.70 57.57 -14.26
CA TYR A 24 32.43 58.27 -14.08
C TYR A 24 31.94 58.20 -12.63
N HIS A 25 32.05 57.03 -12.00
CA HIS A 25 31.70 56.86 -10.60
C HIS A 25 32.54 57.75 -9.67
N LYS A 26 33.86 57.84 -9.88
CA LYS A 26 34.75 58.75 -9.13
C LYS A 26 34.41 60.23 -9.32
N LYS A 27 33.88 60.60 -10.48
CA LYS A 27 33.38 61.96 -10.78
C LYS A 27 31.96 62.22 -10.26
N HIS A 28 31.36 61.26 -9.53
CA HIS A 28 29.98 61.28 -9.07
C HIS A 28 28.93 61.36 -10.20
N ASP A 29 29.30 61.03 -11.43
CA ASP A 29 28.38 60.95 -12.58
C ASP A 29 27.69 59.58 -12.62
N MET A 30 26.70 59.42 -11.75
CA MET A 30 26.00 58.14 -11.57
C MET A 30 25.17 57.74 -12.79
N GLN A 31 24.71 58.70 -13.59
CA GLN A 31 23.90 58.43 -14.77
C GLN A 31 24.74 57.80 -15.88
N ASN A 32 25.93 58.35 -16.16
CA ASN A 32 26.82 57.77 -17.15
C ASN A 32 27.51 56.51 -16.63
N ALA A 33 27.89 56.45 -15.35
CA ALA A 33 28.37 55.21 -14.74
C ALA A 33 27.35 54.07 -14.89
N TYR A 34 26.06 54.32 -14.64
CA TYR A 34 24.99 53.33 -14.83
C TYR A 34 24.87 52.86 -16.28
N LYS A 35 24.86 53.79 -17.25
CA LYS A 35 24.77 53.45 -18.68
C LYS A 35 25.91 52.54 -19.11
N ILE A 36 27.13 52.84 -18.68
CA ILE A 36 28.31 52.03 -19.00
C ILE A 36 28.23 50.67 -18.31
N CYS A 37 27.87 50.62 -17.03
CA CYS A 37 27.71 49.34 -16.32
C CYS A 37 26.62 48.47 -16.97
N LYS A 38 25.49 49.05 -17.40
CA LYS A 38 24.40 48.32 -18.09
C LYS A 38 24.86 47.76 -19.43
N LYS A 39 25.60 48.56 -20.20
CA LYS A 39 26.22 48.10 -21.45
C LYS A 39 27.16 46.92 -21.22
N ILE A 40 27.97 46.94 -20.15
CA ILE A 40 28.83 45.80 -19.78
C ILE A 40 27.98 44.57 -19.44
N TYR A 41 26.92 44.74 -18.63
CA TYR A 41 26.05 43.64 -18.21
C TYR A 41 25.32 42.96 -19.39
N GLU A 42 24.94 43.73 -20.41
CA GLU A 42 24.31 43.22 -21.65
C GLU A 42 25.30 42.46 -22.55
N LEU A 43 26.60 42.74 -22.43
CA LEU A 43 27.67 42.07 -23.19
C LEU A 43 28.14 40.75 -22.53
N GLU A 44 27.68 40.43 -21.32
CA GLU A 44 28.20 39.32 -20.52
C GLU A 44 27.48 37.99 -20.85
N THR A 45 28.08 37.15 -21.72
CA THR A 45 27.67 35.74 -21.92
C THR A 45 28.50 34.80 -21.04
N ALA A 46 27.93 34.32 -19.93
CA ALA A 46 28.39 33.24 -19.03
C ALA A 46 29.84 33.33 -18.44
N PRO A 47 30.00 33.40 -17.10
CA PRO A 47 31.28 33.69 -16.47
C PRO A 47 32.09 32.41 -16.16
N ASP A 48 33.04 32.04 -17.03
CA ASP A 48 34.12 31.09 -16.70
C ASP A 48 35.52 31.75 -16.65
N ILE A 49 35.55 33.09 -16.60
CA ILE A 49 36.78 33.90 -16.54
C ILE A 49 37.43 33.87 -15.15
N LEU A 50 36.64 33.64 -14.09
CA LEU A 50 37.14 33.52 -12.70
C LEU A 50 38.16 32.37 -12.54
N LYS A 51 38.17 31.39 -13.45
CA LYS A 51 39.15 30.29 -13.46
C LYS A 51 40.53 30.67 -14.01
N GLN A 52 40.68 31.84 -14.66
CA GLN A 52 41.91 32.19 -15.38
C GLN A 52 42.89 33.07 -14.59
N SER A 53 42.41 34.02 -13.77
CA SER A 53 43.25 34.85 -12.86
C SER A 53 42.42 35.72 -11.93
N ILE A 54 42.82 35.83 -10.65
CA ILE A 54 42.16 36.64 -9.62
C ILE A 54 42.22 38.15 -9.96
N ASP A 55 43.36 38.64 -10.44
CA ASP A 55 43.52 40.06 -10.81
C ASP A 55 42.63 40.46 -11.98
N LEU A 56 42.43 39.54 -12.92
CA LEU A 56 41.54 39.75 -14.06
C LEU A 56 40.08 39.77 -13.58
N GLY A 57 39.70 38.85 -12.68
CA GLY A 57 38.39 38.83 -12.04
C GLY A 57 38.09 40.13 -11.28
N ILE A 58 39.05 40.67 -10.53
CA ILE A 58 38.89 41.94 -9.80
C ILE A 58 38.66 43.10 -10.77
N LYS A 59 39.48 43.23 -11.83
CA LYS A 59 39.30 44.30 -12.82
C LYS A 59 38.00 44.14 -13.59
N HIS A 60 37.61 42.90 -13.90
CA HIS A 60 36.40 42.60 -14.66
C HIS A 60 35.12 42.87 -13.88
N MET A 61 35.12 42.66 -12.55
CA MET A 61 33.89 42.69 -11.74
C MET A 61 33.63 44.03 -11.02
N ARG A 62 34.48 45.05 -11.19
CA ARG A 62 34.27 46.39 -10.59
C ARG A 62 32.94 47.05 -10.93
N TYR A 63 32.43 46.86 -12.14
CA TYR A 63 31.14 47.41 -12.56
C TYR A 63 29.97 46.81 -11.77
N HIS A 64 30.06 45.58 -11.26
CA HIS A 64 29.05 45.00 -10.36
C HIS A 64 28.97 45.74 -9.02
N LEU A 65 30.11 46.19 -8.46
CA LEU A 65 30.08 46.98 -7.22
C LEU A 65 29.41 48.34 -7.48
N ILE A 66 29.83 49.03 -8.55
CA ILE A 66 29.26 50.33 -8.94
C ILE A 66 27.76 50.21 -9.25
N MET A 67 27.37 49.17 -9.99
CA MET A 67 25.97 48.93 -10.32
C MET A 67 25.15 48.58 -9.07
N GLY A 68 25.70 47.80 -8.14
CA GLY A 68 25.08 47.50 -6.85
C GLY A 68 24.87 48.76 -6.00
N GLU A 69 25.86 49.65 -5.95
CA GLU A 69 25.75 50.96 -5.27
C GLU A 69 24.67 51.85 -5.90
N ILE A 70 24.63 51.91 -7.23
CA ILE A 70 23.63 52.71 -7.95
C ILE A 70 22.23 52.15 -7.69
N TYR A 71 22.03 50.83 -7.79
CA TYR A 71 20.74 50.22 -7.49
C TYR A 71 20.32 50.46 -6.04
N TYR A 72 21.24 50.31 -5.08
CA TYR A 72 20.98 50.64 -3.69
C TYR A 72 20.55 52.10 -3.49
N SER A 73 21.26 53.05 -4.11
CA SER A 73 20.95 54.49 -3.99
C SER A 73 19.57 54.87 -4.57
N LYS A 74 19.10 54.10 -5.56
CA LYS A 74 17.79 54.29 -6.22
C LYS A 74 16.67 53.49 -5.56
N GLY A 75 16.94 52.71 -4.52
CA GLY A 75 15.95 51.89 -3.82
C GLY A 75 15.67 50.51 -4.44
N TYR A 76 16.42 50.09 -5.46
CA TYR A 76 16.31 48.76 -6.09
C TYR A 76 17.11 47.72 -5.29
N TYR A 77 16.64 47.41 -4.07
CA TYR A 77 17.43 46.60 -3.11
C TYR A 77 17.61 45.15 -3.53
N ALA A 78 16.61 44.53 -4.18
CA ALA A 78 16.69 43.13 -4.63
C ALA A 78 17.73 42.96 -5.74
N GLU A 79 17.75 43.89 -6.69
CA GLU A 79 18.70 43.95 -7.80
C GLU A 79 20.12 44.25 -7.28
N ALA A 80 20.23 45.19 -6.33
CA ALA A 80 21.50 45.47 -5.66
C ALA A 80 22.04 44.23 -4.95
N GLN A 81 21.22 43.53 -4.17
CA GLN A 81 21.62 42.32 -3.44
C GLN A 81 22.06 41.21 -4.39
N LYS A 82 21.31 40.97 -5.48
CA LYS A 82 21.66 39.96 -6.50
C LYS A 82 23.04 40.21 -7.09
N ILE A 83 23.33 41.45 -7.47
CA ILE A 83 24.59 41.82 -8.10
C ILE A 83 25.75 41.77 -7.11
N LEU A 84 25.56 42.30 -5.89
CA LEU A 84 26.61 42.32 -4.87
C LEU A 84 26.97 40.91 -4.38
N ASN A 85 26.01 39.97 -4.35
CA ASN A 85 26.28 38.57 -4.02
C ASN A 85 27.22 37.88 -5.02
N SER A 86 27.19 38.28 -6.31
CA SER A 86 28.13 37.76 -7.32
C SER A 86 29.61 38.08 -6.99
N LEU A 87 29.84 39.10 -6.15
CA LEU A 87 31.18 39.53 -5.73
C LEU A 87 31.71 38.76 -4.52
N LYS A 88 30.90 37.90 -3.86
CA LYS A 88 31.34 37.20 -2.64
C LYS A 88 32.59 36.34 -2.87
N SER A 89 32.70 35.67 -4.02
CA SER A 89 33.86 34.85 -4.41
C SER A 89 35.19 35.61 -4.51
N LEU A 90 35.16 36.95 -4.61
CA LEU A 90 36.34 37.81 -4.74
C LEU A 90 36.78 38.43 -3.40
N GLY A 91 36.16 38.02 -2.28
CA GLY A 91 36.62 38.29 -0.91
C GLY A 91 36.96 39.75 -0.62
N LYS A 92 38.12 39.96 0.02
CA LYS A 92 38.69 41.25 0.46
C LYS A 92 38.78 42.38 -0.57
N HIS A 93 38.75 42.08 -1.87
CA HIS A 93 38.98 43.08 -2.92
C HIS A 93 37.79 44.03 -3.16
N PHE A 94 36.61 43.67 -2.65
CA PHE A 94 35.37 44.44 -2.75
C PHE A 94 34.77 44.66 -1.36
N SER A 95 35.51 45.31 -0.46
CA SER A 95 35.10 45.45 0.94
C SER A 95 33.76 46.20 1.13
N ASP A 96 33.45 47.15 0.24
CA ASP A 96 32.23 47.97 0.36
C ASP A 96 30.96 47.17 0.05
N LYS A 97 31.06 46.02 -0.64
CA LYS A 97 29.92 45.11 -0.86
C LYS A 97 29.29 44.66 0.46
N TYR A 98 30.12 44.33 1.46
CA TYR A 98 29.67 43.87 2.76
C TYR A 98 28.89 44.97 3.48
N LEU A 99 29.34 46.22 3.40
CA LEU A 99 28.65 47.36 4.00
C LEU A 99 27.30 47.62 3.35
N ILE A 100 27.21 47.52 2.02
CA ILE A 100 25.96 47.76 1.30
C ILE A 100 24.98 46.61 1.54
N LEU A 101 25.44 45.36 1.48
CA LEU A 101 24.64 44.18 1.82
C LEU A 101 24.13 44.26 3.27
N ALA A 102 24.99 44.58 4.23
CA ALA A 102 24.59 44.78 5.62
C ALA A 102 23.52 45.87 5.77
N LYS A 103 23.68 47.01 5.08
CA LYS A 103 22.67 48.09 5.08
C LYS A 103 21.35 47.69 4.43
N ILE A 104 21.38 46.86 3.38
CA ILE A 104 20.17 46.30 2.76
C ILE A 104 19.46 45.40 3.77
N HIS A 105 20.20 44.52 4.45
CA HIS A 105 19.65 43.64 5.47
C HIS A 105 19.07 44.42 6.66
N LEU A 106 19.77 45.44 7.15
CA LEU A 106 19.26 46.34 8.20
C LEU A 106 17.96 47.04 7.80
N LYS A 107 17.86 47.54 6.56
CA LYS A 107 16.61 48.15 6.06
C LYS A 107 15.44 47.17 6.00
N ASN A 108 15.73 45.88 5.85
CA ASN A 108 14.74 44.81 5.85
C ASN A 108 14.56 44.17 7.24
N GLU A 109 15.12 44.77 8.30
CA GLU A 109 15.08 44.26 9.68
C GLU A 109 15.67 42.83 9.82
N ASP A 110 16.53 42.42 8.88
CA ASP A 110 17.22 41.13 8.88
C ASP A 110 18.60 41.26 9.55
N TYR A 111 18.57 41.50 10.87
CA TYR A 111 19.77 41.77 11.66
C TYR A 111 20.77 40.60 11.66
N THR A 112 20.29 39.36 11.57
CA THR A 112 21.13 38.16 11.51
C THR A 112 21.99 38.14 10.24
N LYS A 113 21.39 38.40 9.07
CA LYS A 113 22.16 38.49 7.83
C LYS A 113 23.06 39.72 7.82
N ALA A 114 22.60 40.85 8.36
CA ALA A 114 23.45 42.04 8.50
C ALA A 114 24.70 41.74 9.36
N LEU A 115 24.53 41.03 10.47
CA LEU A 115 25.61 40.61 11.34
C LEU A 115 26.59 39.66 10.63
N GLN A 116 26.07 38.72 9.83
CA GLN A 116 26.90 37.81 9.02
C GLN A 116 27.82 38.59 8.06
N GLU A 117 27.30 39.62 7.38
CA GLU A 117 28.12 40.45 6.49
C GLU A 117 29.23 41.19 7.25
N TYR A 118 28.96 41.70 8.45
CA TYR A 118 29.99 42.33 9.30
C TYR A 118 31.03 41.33 9.83
N GLU A 119 30.63 40.10 10.09
CA GLU A 119 31.54 39.03 10.50
C GLU A 119 32.46 38.59 9.36
N GLU A 120 31.91 38.34 8.17
CA GLU A 120 32.69 38.08 6.95
C GLU A 120 33.67 39.23 6.68
N MET A 121 33.21 40.47 6.85
CA MET A 121 34.03 41.67 6.70
C MET A 121 35.14 41.77 7.76
N THR A 122 34.93 41.26 8.97
CA THR A 122 35.95 41.20 10.03
C THR A 122 37.10 40.27 9.65
N ILE A 123 36.79 39.18 8.96
CA ILE A 123 37.76 38.18 8.49
C ILE A 123 38.49 38.70 7.25
N GLU A 124 37.76 39.15 6.24
CA GLU A 124 38.31 39.51 4.93
C GLU A 124 38.95 40.91 4.92
N CYS A 125 38.40 41.85 5.69
CA CYS A 125 38.75 43.28 5.64
C CYS A 125 39.01 43.90 7.03
N PRO A 126 39.92 43.33 7.86
CA PRO A 126 40.16 43.79 9.24
C PRO A 126 40.61 45.26 9.36
N GLN A 127 41.11 45.86 8.28
CA GLN A 127 41.45 47.28 8.19
C GLN A 127 40.22 48.21 8.32
N ARG A 128 39.02 47.76 7.93
CA ARG A 128 37.76 48.54 7.93
C ARG A 128 37.06 48.60 9.30
N PHE A 129 37.79 48.44 10.38
CA PHE A 129 37.28 48.38 11.76
C PHE A 129 36.26 49.45 12.15
N LYS A 130 36.47 50.73 11.79
CA LYS A 130 35.52 51.80 12.18
C LYS A 130 34.12 51.55 11.57
N SER A 131 34.08 51.10 10.32
CA SER A 131 32.84 50.80 9.62
C SER A 131 32.14 49.58 10.21
N ILE A 132 32.90 48.54 10.56
CA ILE A 132 32.38 47.33 11.21
C ILE A 132 31.83 47.69 12.60
N LEU A 133 32.61 48.42 13.40
CA LEU A 133 32.22 48.83 14.76
C LEU A 133 30.93 49.66 14.75
N ASN A 134 30.84 50.65 13.87
CA ASN A 134 29.63 51.48 13.75
C ASN A 134 28.43 50.61 13.35
N GLY A 135 28.61 49.70 12.40
CA GLY A 135 27.55 48.79 11.97
C GLY A 135 27.08 47.83 13.07
N LEU A 136 27.98 47.34 13.91
CA LEU A 136 27.63 46.53 15.08
C LEU A 136 26.90 47.35 16.15
N LEU A 137 27.31 48.60 16.37
CA LEU A 137 26.59 49.51 17.27
C LEU A 137 25.18 49.83 16.75
N ASP A 138 25.01 49.99 15.44
CA ASP A 138 23.70 50.18 14.82
C ASP A 138 22.80 48.96 15.06
N ILE A 139 23.33 47.73 14.90
CA ILE A 139 22.61 46.49 15.22
C ILE A 139 22.25 46.44 16.70
N ILE A 140 23.20 46.70 17.61
CA ILE A 140 22.98 46.67 19.07
C ILE A 140 21.91 47.67 19.51
N ASN A 141 21.89 48.84 18.88
CA ASN A 141 20.92 49.89 19.20
C ASN A 141 19.51 49.53 18.73
N GLN A 142 19.37 48.82 17.61
CA GLN A 142 18.08 48.42 17.04
C GLN A 142 17.57 47.11 17.65
N GLU A 143 18.44 46.11 17.82
CA GLU A 143 18.12 44.80 18.42
C GLU A 143 19.16 44.39 19.47
N PRO A 144 18.97 44.80 20.74
CA PRO A 144 19.91 44.54 21.83
C PRO A 144 19.95 43.09 22.30
N PHE A 145 19.03 42.22 21.86
CA PHE A 145 18.98 40.81 22.26
C PHE A 145 19.85 39.88 21.38
N ILE A 146 20.64 40.45 20.46
CA ILE A 146 21.55 39.69 19.59
C ILE A 146 22.92 39.60 20.24
N GLU A 147 23.12 38.58 21.09
CA GLU A 147 24.36 38.34 21.86
C GLU A 147 25.62 38.33 20.97
N ARG A 148 25.53 37.70 19.80
CA ARG A 148 26.63 37.56 18.84
C ARG A 148 27.20 38.92 18.40
N SER A 149 26.41 39.98 18.39
CA SER A 149 26.87 41.34 18.05
C SER A 149 27.88 41.88 19.08
N TYR A 150 27.61 41.67 20.37
CA TYR A 150 28.50 42.05 21.47
C TYR A 150 29.78 41.22 21.47
N ARG A 151 29.66 39.91 21.25
CA ARG A 151 30.80 38.99 21.14
C ARG A 151 31.75 39.37 20.01
N LEU A 152 31.20 39.67 18.83
CA LEU A 152 31.98 40.11 17.66
C LEU A 152 32.64 41.47 17.91
N MET A 153 31.92 42.41 18.52
CA MET A 153 32.48 43.72 18.92
C MET A 153 33.66 43.55 19.89
N PHE A 154 33.54 42.68 20.90
CA PHE A 154 34.64 42.39 21.82
C PHE A 154 35.84 41.76 21.09
N LYS A 155 35.61 40.75 20.24
CA LYS A 155 36.65 40.11 19.43
C LYS A 155 37.41 41.10 18.54
N LEU A 156 36.71 42.08 17.96
CA LEU A 156 37.32 43.16 17.18
C LEU A 156 38.27 44.05 18.00
N TYR A 157 37.91 44.37 19.24
CA TYR A 157 38.78 45.13 20.15
C TYR A 157 39.98 44.29 20.63
N LYS A 158 39.73 43.02 20.98
CA LYS A 158 40.75 42.04 21.38
C LYS A 158 41.83 41.83 20.34
N ASN A 159 41.44 41.58 19.09
CA ASN A 159 42.37 41.36 17.98
C ASN A 159 43.31 42.54 17.69
N ARG A 160 43.03 43.73 18.23
CA ARG A 160 43.85 44.93 18.05
C ARG A 160 44.66 45.32 19.30
N GLY A 161 44.57 44.54 20.38
CA GLY A 161 45.20 44.87 21.67
C GLY A 161 44.70 46.20 22.26
N LYS A 162 43.46 46.61 21.91
CA LYS A 162 42.86 47.89 22.34
C LYS A 162 41.77 47.72 23.40
N GLU A 163 41.71 46.56 24.05
CA GLU A 163 40.68 46.20 25.03
C GLU A 163 40.55 47.28 26.12
N SER A 164 41.65 47.64 26.78
CA SER A 164 41.68 48.64 27.86
C SER A 164 41.34 50.06 27.39
N SER A 165 41.71 50.43 26.16
CA SER A 165 41.43 51.76 25.59
C SER A 165 39.98 51.90 25.11
N ALA A 166 39.38 50.81 24.63
CA ALA A 166 37.98 50.75 24.26
C ALA A 166 37.08 50.93 25.48
N ILE A 167 37.41 50.24 26.57
CA ILE A 167 36.73 50.33 27.86
C ILE A 167 36.83 51.73 28.42
N SER A 168 38.04 52.30 28.50
CA SER A 168 38.23 53.66 29.04
C SER A 168 37.41 54.72 28.27
N LYS A 169 37.34 54.61 26.94
CA LYS A 169 36.52 55.52 26.11
C LYS A 169 35.01 55.32 26.28
N LEU A 170 34.58 54.07 26.43
CA LEU A 170 33.18 53.78 26.73
C LEU A 170 32.84 54.26 28.15
N GLU A 171 33.71 54.01 29.15
CA GLU A 171 33.51 54.36 30.56
C GLU A 171 33.43 55.88 30.73
N GLN A 172 34.23 56.62 29.96
CA GLN A 172 34.16 58.07 29.90
C GLN A 172 32.79 58.53 29.36
N LYS A 173 32.28 57.94 28.28
CA LYS A 173 30.96 58.26 27.73
C LYS A 173 29.81 57.99 28.70
N LEU A 174 29.90 56.93 29.51
CA LEU A 174 28.91 56.60 30.55
C LEU A 174 28.79 57.71 31.62
N LYS A 175 29.88 58.41 31.91
CA LYS A 175 29.90 59.53 32.86
C LYS A 175 29.34 60.83 32.27
N GLU A 176 29.32 60.94 30.94
CA GLU A 176 28.96 62.15 30.20
C GLU A 176 27.47 62.16 29.76
N GLU A 177 26.85 60.99 29.52
CA GLU A 177 25.48 60.89 28.98
C GLU A 177 24.50 60.18 29.95
N ASN A 178 23.61 60.94 30.60
CA ASN A 178 22.56 60.38 31.47
C ASN A 178 21.40 59.69 30.71
N TYR A 179 21.21 59.95 29.41
CA TYR A 179 20.02 59.50 28.65
C TYR A 179 20.20 58.14 27.95
N HIS A 180 21.44 57.65 27.81
CA HIS A 180 21.78 56.39 27.12
C HIS A 180 22.35 55.29 28.05
N GLN A 181 22.24 55.47 29.37
CA GLN A 181 22.80 54.56 30.38
C GLN A 181 22.38 53.10 30.19
N HIS A 182 21.13 52.87 29.77
CA HIS A 182 20.56 51.54 29.62
C HIS A 182 21.33 50.62 28.64
N HIS A 183 21.64 51.10 27.44
CA HIS A 183 22.38 50.30 26.43
C HIS A 183 23.86 50.20 26.75
N LEU A 184 24.44 51.26 27.31
CA LEU A 184 25.84 51.28 27.71
C LEU A 184 26.09 50.26 28.83
N VAL A 185 25.23 50.19 29.85
CA VAL A 185 25.33 49.19 30.93
C VAL A 185 25.28 47.77 30.38
N SER A 186 24.43 47.49 29.38
CA SER A 186 24.41 46.21 28.68
C SER A 186 25.74 45.94 27.97
N ILE A 187 26.26 46.90 27.21
CA ILE A 187 27.57 46.78 26.54
C ILE A 187 28.69 46.50 27.55
N PHE A 188 28.69 47.17 28.71
CA PHE A 188 29.68 46.96 29.78
C PHE A 188 29.58 45.58 30.42
N GLY A 189 28.37 45.12 30.71
CA GLY A 189 28.15 43.78 31.25
C GLY A 189 28.85 42.71 30.39
N HIS A 190 28.62 42.75 29.08
CA HIS A 190 29.26 41.81 28.15
C HIS A 190 30.77 41.99 28.06
N ILE A 191 31.26 43.23 27.98
CA ILE A 191 32.71 43.47 27.91
C ILE A 191 33.41 42.93 29.16
N TYR A 192 32.91 43.25 30.37
CA TYR A 192 33.48 42.72 31.61
C TYR A 192 33.43 41.19 31.64
N HIS A 193 32.32 40.59 31.20
CA HIS A 193 32.20 39.14 31.13
C HIS A 193 33.24 38.51 30.19
N TYR A 194 33.36 39.00 28.95
CA TYR A 194 34.30 38.47 27.95
C TYR A 194 35.77 38.73 28.29
N MET A 195 36.07 39.66 29.20
CA MET A 195 37.39 39.86 29.80
C MET A 195 37.72 38.88 30.94
N GLY A 196 36.73 38.12 31.42
CA GLY A 196 36.86 37.26 32.59
C GLY A 196 36.49 37.92 33.93
N GLU A 197 36.02 39.18 33.94
CA GLU A 197 35.50 39.87 35.12
C GLU A 197 33.99 39.58 35.35
N THR A 198 33.59 38.31 35.27
CA THR A 198 32.18 37.90 35.31
C THR A 198 31.44 38.35 36.58
N SER A 199 32.09 38.33 37.74
CA SER A 199 31.48 38.79 39.01
C SER A 199 31.13 40.28 38.96
N ARG A 200 31.98 41.09 38.32
CA ARG A 200 31.77 42.53 38.16
C ARG A 200 30.66 42.80 37.15
N ALA A 201 30.63 42.04 36.05
CA ALA A 201 29.54 42.08 35.07
C ALA A 201 28.17 41.82 35.71
N ILE A 202 28.05 40.73 36.48
CA ILE A 202 26.81 40.38 37.18
C ILE A 202 26.44 41.47 38.18
N SER A 203 27.39 41.94 39.00
CA SER A 203 27.12 43.00 39.99
C SER A 203 26.55 44.27 39.35
N LEU A 204 27.14 44.70 38.23
CA LEU A 204 26.69 45.87 37.48
C LEU A 204 25.27 45.66 36.91
N LEU A 205 25.04 44.53 36.25
CA LEU A 205 23.75 44.21 35.63
C LEU A 205 22.65 44.02 36.69
N THR A 206 22.95 43.41 37.83
CA THR A 206 22.00 43.22 38.93
C THR A 206 21.65 44.53 39.62
N GLN A 207 22.60 45.46 39.79
CA GLN A 207 22.28 46.80 40.30
C GLN A 207 21.30 47.49 39.34
N TYR A 208 21.60 47.46 38.05
CA TYR A 208 20.76 48.06 37.03
C TYR A 208 19.37 47.41 36.95
N GLN A 209 19.28 46.08 37.09
CA GLN A 209 18.04 45.32 37.16
C GLN A 209 17.15 45.79 38.33
N LYS A 210 17.73 46.08 39.50
CA LYS A 210 16.99 46.61 40.66
C LYS A 210 16.47 48.02 40.42
N GLU A 211 17.25 48.85 39.74
CA GLU A 211 16.86 50.22 39.38
C GLU A 211 15.81 50.24 38.26
N ASN A 212 15.80 49.21 37.39
CA ASN A 212 14.95 49.13 36.19
C ASN A 212 14.24 47.76 36.07
N PRO A 213 13.33 47.39 36.99
CA PRO A 213 12.76 46.04 37.05
C PRO A 213 11.84 45.67 35.87
N LYS A 214 11.41 46.65 35.06
CA LYS A 214 10.58 46.42 33.86
C LYS A 214 11.39 46.23 32.58
N ASP A 215 12.71 46.39 32.65
CA ASP A 215 13.59 46.20 31.51
C ASP A 215 14.02 44.73 31.43
N ALA A 216 13.61 44.02 30.37
CA ALA A 216 13.93 42.60 30.18
C ALA A 216 15.41 42.35 29.82
N LYS A 217 16.11 43.36 29.28
CA LYS A 217 17.51 43.24 28.82
C LYS A 217 18.48 42.73 29.89
N PRO A 218 18.57 43.34 31.10
CA PRO A 218 19.49 42.86 32.13
C PRO A 218 19.22 41.41 32.56
N PHE A 219 17.96 40.98 32.62
CA PHE A 219 17.61 39.59 32.92
C PHE A 219 18.15 38.66 31.82
N PHE A 220 17.94 39.00 30.54
CA PHE A 220 18.44 38.22 29.42
C PHE A 220 19.96 38.05 29.47
N PHE A 221 20.69 39.13 29.73
CA PHE A 221 22.15 39.11 29.78
C PHE A 221 22.71 38.35 30.98
N ILE A 222 22.13 38.54 32.17
CA ILE A 222 22.49 37.74 33.35
C ILE A 222 22.21 36.25 33.08
N GLY A 223 21.09 35.95 32.41
CA GLY A 223 20.74 34.61 31.94
C GLY A 223 21.80 34.01 31.03
N ASN A 224 22.25 34.75 30.00
CA ASN A 224 23.33 34.32 29.09
C ASN A 224 24.65 34.09 29.84
N ILE A 225 25.03 34.96 30.77
CA ILE A 225 26.23 34.78 31.60
C ILE A 225 26.12 33.50 32.45
N TYR A 226 24.97 33.24 33.05
CA TYR A 226 24.74 32.01 33.80
C TYR A 226 24.76 30.77 32.92
N LEU A 227 24.18 30.83 31.72
CA LEU A 227 24.25 29.77 30.71
C LEU A 227 25.71 29.46 30.30
N GLU A 228 26.51 30.49 30.04
CA GLU A 228 27.93 30.37 29.68
C GLU A 228 28.78 29.79 30.83
N THR A 229 28.47 30.17 32.07
CA THR A 229 29.18 29.69 33.27
C THR A 229 28.68 28.34 33.80
N GLY A 230 27.61 27.77 33.22
CA GLY A 230 27.04 26.47 33.61
C GLY A 230 26.06 26.51 34.78
N LYS A 231 25.63 27.70 35.21
CA LYS A 231 24.60 27.92 36.25
C LYS A 231 23.20 27.87 35.64
N TYR A 232 22.80 26.70 35.14
CA TYR A 232 21.62 26.56 34.30
C TYR A 232 20.30 26.89 35.01
N SER A 233 20.16 26.54 36.29
CA SER A 233 18.95 26.83 37.08
C SER A 233 18.74 28.34 37.29
N GLU A 234 19.83 29.06 37.57
CA GLU A 234 19.81 30.51 37.68
C GLU A 234 19.55 31.16 36.32
N ALA A 235 20.12 30.62 35.23
CA ALA A 235 19.85 31.07 33.88
C ALA A 235 18.36 30.97 33.52
N ILE A 236 17.73 29.82 33.77
CA ILE A 236 16.29 29.59 33.53
C ILE A 236 15.45 30.58 34.33
N THR A 237 15.81 30.85 35.59
CA THR A 237 15.11 31.83 36.43
C THR A 237 15.12 33.22 35.78
N GLN A 238 16.27 33.64 35.25
CA GLN A 238 16.35 34.92 34.54
C GLN A 238 15.56 34.91 33.23
N TYR A 239 15.65 33.83 32.45
CA TYR A 239 14.91 33.71 31.18
C TYR A 239 13.40 33.71 31.37
N ASN A 240 12.87 33.11 32.43
CA ASN A 240 11.44 33.18 32.73
C ASN A 240 10.99 34.62 32.99
N HIS A 241 11.78 35.43 33.71
CA HIS A 241 11.48 36.86 33.89
C HIS A 241 11.52 37.62 32.56
N VAL A 242 12.43 37.27 31.64
CA VAL A 242 12.46 37.87 30.29
C VAL A 242 11.16 37.57 29.55
N ILE A 243 10.70 36.32 29.57
CA ILE A 243 9.45 35.90 28.90
C ILE A 243 8.23 36.57 29.54
N GLU A 244 8.21 36.71 30.87
CA GLU A 244 7.14 37.43 31.58
C GLU A 244 7.05 38.91 31.18
N LEU A 245 8.20 39.57 30.97
CA LEU A 245 8.26 40.98 30.59
C LEU A 245 8.04 41.20 29.08
N ASP A 246 8.61 40.34 28.23
CA ASP A 246 8.53 40.42 26.78
C ASP A 246 8.54 38.99 26.16
N PRO A 247 7.37 38.37 25.96
CA PRO A 247 7.26 37.04 25.36
C PRO A 247 7.89 36.92 23.98
N SER A 248 7.98 38.02 23.21
CA SER A 248 8.56 38.00 21.86
C SER A 248 10.06 37.65 21.86
N ARG A 249 10.72 37.75 23.02
CA ARG A 249 12.16 37.46 23.20
C ARG A 249 12.47 35.99 23.45
N GLN A 250 11.46 35.13 23.49
CA GLN A 250 11.64 33.69 23.58
C GLN A 250 12.56 33.14 22.48
N ILE A 251 12.45 33.65 21.24
CA ILE A 251 13.30 33.26 20.11
C ILE A 251 14.78 33.59 20.37
N ASN A 252 15.08 34.70 21.04
CA ASN A 252 16.44 35.08 21.41
C ASN A 252 17.01 34.11 22.45
N ILE A 253 16.22 33.69 23.43
CA ILE A 253 16.62 32.73 24.46
C ILE A 253 16.94 31.37 23.83
N ILE A 254 16.07 30.88 22.94
CA ILE A 254 16.29 29.65 22.18
C ILE A 254 17.63 29.72 21.44
N SER A 255 17.88 30.83 20.73
CA SER A 255 19.11 31.03 19.97
C SER A 255 20.36 30.99 20.87
N SER A 256 20.33 31.64 22.03
CA SER A 256 21.41 31.59 23.01
C SER A 256 21.70 30.16 23.50
N ILE A 257 20.66 29.40 23.84
CA ILE A 257 20.82 28.02 24.32
C ILE A 257 21.34 27.11 23.22
N GLU A 258 20.84 27.24 21.98
CA GLU A 258 21.32 26.48 20.82
C GLU A 258 22.81 26.76 20.55
N GLU A 259 23.23 28.03 20.57
CA GLU A 259 24.63 28.41 20.38
C GLU A 259 25.54 27.73 21.41
N ILE A 260 25.17 27.77 22.69
CA ILE A 260 25.98 27.17 23.75
C ILE A 260 25.98 25.65 23.67
N SER A 261 24.84 25.03 23.35
CA SER A 261 24.71 23.59 23.16
C SER A 261 25.59 23.06 22.02
N ASN A 262 25.89 23.88 21.01
CA ASN A 262 26.78 23.52 19.91
C ASN A 262 28.28 23.62 20.27
N ILE A 263 28.62 24.39 21.31
CA ILE A 263 30.00 24.66 21.72
C ILE A 263 30.44 23.71 22.83
N LYS A 264 29.56 23.39 23.78
CA LYS A 264 29.85 22.53 24.93
C LYS A 264 28.65 21.65 25.28
N GLU A 265 28.92 20.55 25.96
CA GLU A 265 27.88 19.72 26.55
C GLU A 265 27.15 20.50 27.64
N VAL A 266 25.82 20.45 27.60
CA VAL A 266 24.93 21.19 28.50
C VAL A 266 24.09 20.21 29.32
N ASP A 267 23.71 20.61 30.53
CA ASP A 267 22.93 19.77 31.45
C ASP A 267 21.53 19.45 30.88
N ASN A 268 20.99 18.29 31.22
CA ASN A 268 19.63 17.89 30.91
C ASN A 268 18.59 18.92 31.38
N ILE A 269 18.84 19.67 32.47
CA ILE A 269 17.92 20.72 32.96
C ILE A 269 17.70 21.81 31.90
N ILE A 270 18.76 22.31 31.26
CA ILE A 270 18.62 23.36 30.23
C ILE A 270 18.10 22.79 28.91
N ILE A 271 18.43 21.54 28.57
CA ILE A 271 17.85 20.86 27.40
C ILE A 271 16.34 20.70 27.58
N ASN A 272 15.89 20.32 28.78
CA ASN A 272 14.48 20.16 29.09
C ASN A 272 13.73 21.50 29.02
N TYR A 273 14.33 22.58 29.52
CA TYR A 273 13.81 23.94 29.35
C TYR A 273 13.72 24.35 27.88
N LEU A 274 14.75 24.07 27.08
CA LEU A 274 14.75 24.34 25.64
C LEU A 274 13.63 23.59 24.91
N VAL A 275 13.32 22.35 25.32
CA VAL A 275 12.18 21.60 24.78
C VAL A 275 10.86 22.34 25.04
N ASP A 276 10.66 22.89 26.24
CA ASP A 276 9.45 23.66 26.55
C ASP A 276 9.34 24.88 25.64
N LEU A 277 10.45 25.63 25.48
CA LEU A 277 10.48 26.78 24.58
C LEU A 277 10.18 26.40 23.12
N TYR A 278 10.64 25.23 22.65
CA TYR A 278 10.29 24.75 21.31
C TYR A 278 8.83 24.38 21.15
N ILE A 279 8.23 23.77 22.18
CA ILE A 279 6.81 23.39 22.16
C ILE A 279 5.94 24.65 22.06
N ASP A 280 6.29 25.69 22.81
CA ASP A 280 5.59 26.96 22.85
C ASP A 280 5.71 27.73 21.52
N GLU A 281 6.89 27.73 20.89
CA GLU A 281 7.13 28.31 19.56
C GLU A 281 6.60 27.43 18.39
N GLY A 282 6.04 26.26 18.67
CA GLY A 282 5.59 25.31 17.64
C GLY A 282 6.71 24.64 16.83
N LYS A 283 7.96 24.71 17.31
CA LYS A 283 9.17 24.06 16.75
C LYS A 283 9.22 22.56 17.12
N LEU A 284 8.19 21.82 16.72
CA LEU A 284 7.95 20.44 17.17
C LEU A 284 9.06 19.46 16.77
N GLU A 285 9.66 19.61 15.58
CA GLU A 285 10.74 18.72 15.12
C GLU A 285 12.00 18.88 15.97
N GLN A 286 12.34 20.12 16.33
CA GLN A 286 13.46 20.43 17.21
C GLN A 286 13.20 19.89 18.63
N ALA A 287 11.97 20.06 19.14
CA ALA A 287 11.55 19.50 20.43
C ALA A 287 11.69 17.97 20.45
N GLU A 288 11.21 17.29 19.41
CA GLU A 288 11.29 15.84 19.28
C GLU A 288 12.74 15.34 19.30
N LYS A 289 13.64 15.96 18.52
CA LYS A 289 15.06 15.57 18.47
C LYS A 289 15.74 15.68 19.84
N LYS A 290 15.44 16.75 20.59
CA LYS A 290 15.99 16.93 21.95
C LYS A 290 15.39 15.95 22.95
N LEU A 291 14.10 15.65 22.85
CA LEU A 291 13.44 14.66 23.69
C LEU A 291 13.92 13.23 23.40
N ASP A 292 14.25 12.89 22.16
CA ASP A 292 14.87 11.59 21.83
C ASP A 292 16.16 11.39 22.61
N HIS A 293 17.06 12.37 22.56
CA HIS A 293 18.32 12.33 23.33
C HIS A 293 18.08 12.20 24.83
N LEU A 294 17.13 12.95 25.40
CA LEU A 294 16.79 12.86 26.83
C LEU A 294 16.23 11.48 27.21
N LEU A 295 15.43 10.87 26.33
CA LEU A 295 14.84 9.54 26.55
C LEU A 295 15.81 8.39 26.24
N GLU A 296 16.85 8.61 25.45
CA GLU A 296 17.97 7.66 25.31
C GLU A 296 18.74 7.52 26.63
N ILE A 297 18.96 8.64 27.34
CA ILE A 297 19.64 8.65 28.64
C ILE A 297 18.73 8.14 29.76
N GLU A 298 17.49 8.66 29.84
CA GLU A 298 16.51 8.29 30.87
C GLU A 298 15.19 7.79 30.25
N PRO A 299 15.15 6.53 29.75
CA PRO A 299 13.96 6.01 29.06
C PRO A 299 12.69 5.98 29.92
N LYS A 300 12.81 5.97 31.25
CA LYS A 300 11.70 5.88 32.21
C LYS A 300 11.23 7.24 32.75
N ASN A 301 11.80 8.35 32.30
CA ASN A 301 11.42 9.68 32.78
C ASN A 301 9.98 10.03 32.32
N ILE A 302 9.02 10.00 33.26
CA ILE A 302 7.59 10.17 32.97
C ILE A 302 7.30 11.54 32.34
N GLN A 303 7.96 12.60 32.81
CA GLN A 303 7.75 13.95 32.33
C GLN A 303 8.21 14.09 30.87
N ASN A 304 9.40 13.58 30.53
CA ASN A 304 9.92 13.62 29.16
C ASN A 304 9.09 12.75 28.21
N GLN A 305 8.62 11.59 28.67
CA GLN A 305 7.70 10.77 27.89
C GLN A 305 6.36 11.49 27.63
N SER A 306 5.83 12.20 28.63
CA SER A 306 4.59 12.98 28.47
C SER A 306 4.77 14.15 27.49
N LYS A 307 5.91 14.85 27.54
CA LYS A 307 6.26 15.90 26.56
C LYS A 307 6.42 15.31 25.15
N MET A 308 7.08 14.17 25.01
CA MET A 308 7.23 13.47 23.73
C MET A 308 5.86 13.06 23.15
N GLU A 309 4.96 12.55 23.99
CA GLU A 309 3.60 12.24 23.57
C GLU A 309 2.86 13.49 23.05
N GLN A 310 2.96 14.62 23.74
CA GLN A 310 2.36 15.89 23.32
C GLN A 310 2.94 16.40 21.98
N VAL A 311 4.27 16.37 21.84
CA VAL A 311 4.98 16.80 20.62
C VAL A 311 4.58 15.95 19.42
N LEU A 312 4.60 14.62 19.59
CA LEU A 312 4.23 13.71 18.51
C LEU A 312 2.74 13.82 18.15
N ALA A 313 1.85 13.98 19.14
CA ALA A 313 0.43 14.15 18.88
C ALA A 313 0.13 15.41 18.05
N LYS A 314 0.71 16.56 18.43
CA LYS A 314 0.62 17.79 17.63
C LYS A 314 1.25 17.63 16.25
N SER A 315 2.38 16.92 16.15
CA SER A 315 3.06 16.67 14.87
C SER A 315 2.22 15.81 13.92
N VAL A 316 1.50 14.81 14.44
CA VAL A 316 0.56 14.00 13.64
C VAL A 316 -0.58 14.85 13.11
N GLU A 317 -1.15 15.74 13.93
CA GLU A 317 -2.22 16.65 13.52
C GLU A 317 -1.75 17.62 12.43
N ASN A 318 -0.59 18.26 12.62
CA ASN A 318 0.01 19.15 11.61
C ASN A 318 0.34 18.42 10.31
N ALA A 319 0.93 17.23 10.38
CA ALA A 319 1.24 16.43 9.20
C ALA A 319 -0.04 16.00 8.46
N PHE A 320 -1.11 15.70 9.19
CA PHE A 320 -2.39 15.31 8.59
C PHE A 320 -3.04 16.48 7.85
N LEU A 321 -3.07 17.67 8.46
CA LEU A 321 -3.58 18.91 7.84
C LEU A 321 -2.81 19.29 6.56
N ASN A 322 -1.50 19.02 6.53
CA ASN A 322 -0.65 19.28 5.37
C ASN A 322 -0.58 18.11 4.36
N GLU A 323 -1.46 17.10 4.49
CA GLU A 323 -1.51 15.90 3.63
C GLU A 323 -0.20 15.08 3.59
N GLN A 324 0.64 15.20 4.62
CA GLN A 324 1.92 14.49 4.78
C GLN A 324 1.71 13.14 5.46
N ILE A 325 0.94 12.25 4.82
CA ILE A 325 0.48 10.97 5.38
C ILE A 325 1.65 10.06 5.83
N GLU A 326 2.78 10.08 5.11
CA GLU A 326 3.97 9.29 5.49
C GLU A 326 4.59 9.78 6.81
N ILE A 327 4.61 11.10 7.03
CA ILE A 327 5.08 11.68 8.29
C ILE A 327 4.10 11.31 9.41
N CYS A 328 2.79 11.36 9.17
CA CYS A 328 1.79 10.90 10.15
C CYS A 328 2.07 9.46 10.62
N MET A 329 2.38 8.55 9.69
CA MET A 329 2.71 7.17 10.02
C MET A 329 3.95 7.06 10.90
N LEU A 330 5.05 7.70 10.51
CA LEU A 330 6.30 7.65 11.28
C LEU A 330 6.10 8.17 12.71
N LYS A 331 5.34 9.26 12.89
CA LYS A 331 5.04 9.81 14.22
C LYS A 331 4.07 8.93 15.02
N LEU A 332 3.08 8.32 14.38
CA LEU A 332 2.14 7.38 15.02
C LEU A 332 2.80 6.07 15.46
N GLU A 333 3.75 5.55 14.69
CA GLU A 333 4.56 4.39 15.09
C GLU A 333 5.35 4.67 16.36
N LYS A 334 5.97 5.86 16.43
CA LYS A 334 6.70 6.31 17.62
C LYS A 334 5.77 6.51 18.83
N LEU A 335 4.60 7.12 18.63
CA LEU A 335 3.56 7.24 19.67
C LEU A 335 3.10 5.86 20.19
N THR A 336 2.90 4.91 19.30
CA THR A 336 2.44 3.56 19.67
C THR A 336 3.51 2.79 20.44
N LYS A 337 4.79 3.02 20.15
CA LYS A 337 5.91 2.48 20.93
C LYS A 337 6.01 3.12 22.31
N LEU A 338 5.77 4.43 22.41
CA LEU A 338 5.82 5.19 23.66
C LEU A 338 4.65 4.90 24.61
N ARG A 339 3.46 4.64 24.04
CA ARG A 339 2.19 4.37 24.74
C ARG A 339 1.47 3.15 24.16
N PRO A 340 2.01 1.94 24.33
CA PRO A 340 1.45 0.72 23.74
C PRO A 340 0.03 0.40 24.28
N GLU A 341 -0.31 0.86 25.47
CA GLU A 341 -1.63 0.75 26.09
C GLU A 341 -2.69 1.67 25.47
N ASN A 342 -2.30 2.72 24.76
CA ASN A 342 -3.24 3.70 24.21
C ASN A 342 -3.87 3.21 22.89
N ALA A 343 -5.08 2.64 23.00
CA ALA A 343 -5.83 2.13 21.85
C ALA A 343 -6.17 3.19 20.78
N LYS A 344 -6.22 4.49 21.16
CA LYS A 344 -6.52 5.59 20.22
C LYS A 344 -5.43 5.73 19.16
N TYR A 345 -4.15 5.60 19.54
CA TYR A 345 -3.04 5.70 18.59
C TYR A 345 -2.99 4.50 17.66
N LYS A 346 -3.22 3.29 18.18
CA LYS A 346 -3.33 2.08 17.35
C LYS A 346 -4.43 2.20 16.30
N LYS A 347 -5.60 2.70 16.68
CA LYS A 347 -6.71 2.94 15.75
C LYS A 347 -6.35 3.98 14.69
N LYS A 348 -5.85 5.15 15.10
CA LYS A 348 -5.39 6.19 14.15
C LYS A 348 -4.32 5.66 13.19
N MET A 349 -3.38 4.85 13.67
CA MET A 349 -2.35 4.24 12.84
C MET A 349 -2.96 3.31 11.77
N GLN A 350 -3.95 2.49 12.12
CA GLN A 350 -4.69 1.66 11.15
C GLN A 350 -5.43 2.52 10.11
N ASP A 351 -6.06 3.61 10.54
CA ASP A 351 -6.77 4.53 9.64
C ASP A 351 -5.80 5.17 8.62
N ILE A 352 -4.65 5.68 9.08
CA ILE A 352 -3.62 6.27 8.21
C ILE A 352 -2.97 5.21 7.29
N GLN A 353 -2.75 3.98 7.77
CA GLN A 353 -2.30 2.86 6.93
C GLN A 353 -3.28 2.57 5.80
N GLY A 354 -4.59 2.61 6.08
CA GLY A 354 -5.64 2.49 5.06
C GLY A 354 -5.54 3.58 4.00
N LEU A 355 -5.35 4.85 4.40
CA LEU A 355 -5.17 5.97 3.47
C LEU A 355 -3.90 5.84 2.60
N LEU A 356 -2.77 5.41 3.18
CA LEU A 356 -1.54 5.15 2.41
C LEU A 356 -1.74 4.02 1.41
N ALA A 357 -2.42 2.95 1.82
CA ALA A 357 -2.73 1.84 0.93
C ALA A 357 -3.61 2.32 -0.23
N GLN A 358 -4.64 3.13 0.04
CA GLN A 358 -5.52 3.69 -0.98
C GLN A 358 -4.76 4.58 -1.98
N LYS A 359 -3.91 5.50 -1.49
CA LYS A 359 -3.07 6.35 -2.36
C LYS A 359 -2.12 5.54 -3.24
N LYS A 360 -1.52 4.48 -2.69
CA LYS A 360 -0.69 3.55 -3.48
C LYS A 360 -1.55 2.83 -4.52
N ILE A 361 -2.68 2.25 -4.11
CA ILE A 361 -3.62 1.55 -5.00
C ILE A 361 -3.97 2.43 -6.20
N THR A 362 -4.41 3.68 -5.99
CA THR A 362 -4.73 4.61 -7.08
C THR A 362 -3.56 4.82 -8.04
N LYS A 363 -2.35 5.01 -7.51
CA LYS A 363 -1.14 5.16 -8.34
C LYS A 363 -0.82 3.91 -9.18
N TYR A 364 -0.98 2.72 -8.60
CA TYR A 364 -0.77 1.46 -9.31
C TYR A 364 -1.87 1.22 -10.37
N GLU A 365 -3.13 1.52 -10.06
CA GLU A 365 -4.26 1.46 -11.01
C GLU A 365 -4.07 2.41 -12.20
N GLU A 366 -3.67 3.67 -11.96
CA GLU A 366 -3.38 4.63 -13.02
C GLU A 366 -2.23 4.17 -13.92
N ARG A 367 -1.20 3.59 -13.31
CA ARG A 367 -0.05 3.07 -14.07
C ARG A 367 -0.45 1.90 -14.95
N LEU A 368 -1.29 0.97 -14.48
CA LEU A 368 -1.82 -0.13 -15.31
C LEU A 368 -2.67 0.34 -16.50
N LYS A 369 -3.24 1.54 -16.44
CA LYS A 369 -4.01 2.14 -17.54
C LYS A 369 -3.13 2.80 -18.61
N SER A 370 -1.82 2.94 -18.38
CA SER A 370 -0.91 3.51 -19.37
C SER A 370 -0.46 2.48 -20.40
N ASP A 371 -0.54 2.82 -21.69
CA ASP A 371 -0.25 1.90 -22.82
C ASP A 371 1.24 1.56 -23.03
N ASP A 372 2.14 2.04 -22.17
CA ASP A 372 3.61 1.97 -22.36
C ASP A 372 4.31 0.94 -21.42
N LEU A 373 3.60 -0.11 -21.00
CA LEU A 373 4.14 -1.13 -20.10
C LEU A 373 4.38 -2.46 -20.82
N SER A 374 5.57 -3.02 -20.66
CA SER A 374 5.82 -4.42 -21.01
C SER A 374 5.00 -5.36 -20.14
N GLU A 375 4.63 -6.54 -20.68
CA GLU A 375 3.80 -7.53 -19.98
C GLU A 375 4.40 -7.96 -18.63
N GLU A 376 5.73 -8.09 -18.55
CA GLU A 376 6.45 -8.40 -17.31
C GLU A 376 6.30 -7.29 -16.25
N LYS A 377 6.45 -6.01 -16.65
CA LYS A 377 6.26 -4.87 -15.75
C LYS A 377 4.79 -4.75 -15.33
N ALA A 378 3.86 -4.99 -16.25
CA ALA A 378 2.44 -5.01 -15.96
C ALA A 378 2.11 -6.11 -14.92
N ASN A 379 2.66 -7.32 -15.08
CA ASN A 379 2.46 -8.41 -14.12
C ASN A 379 3.04 -8.12 -12.74
N ASN A 380 4.21 -7.48 -12.64
CA ASN A 380 4.77 -7.04 -11.37
C ASN A 380 3.88 -5.99 -10.68
N ILE A 381 3.35 -5.03 -11.44
CA ILE A 381 2.43 -4.02 -10.95
C ILE A 381 1.10 -4.66 -10.51
N ARG A 382 0.54 -5.62 -11.27
CA ARG A 382 -0.66 -6.39 -10.91
C ARG A 382 -0.45 -7.16 -9.60
N PHE A 383 0.70 -7.83 -9.45
CA PHE A 383 1.04 -8.60 -8.25
C PHE A 383 1.13 -7.72 -7.01
N GLU A 384 1.86 -6.59 -7.08
CA GLU A 384 1.98 -5.67 -5.95
C GLU A 384 0.64 -4.98 -5.63
N LEU A 385 -0.16 -4.63 -6.64
CA LEU A 385 -1.51 -4.10 -6.45
C LEU A 385 -2.44 -5.12 -5.76
N ALA A 386 -2.37 -6.39 -6.16
CA ALA A 386 -3.13 -7.46 -5.52
C ALA A 386 -2.76 -7.62 -4.04
N LYS A 387 -1.47 -7.58 -3.71
CA LYS A 387 -0.99 -7.58 -2.32
C LYS A 387 -1.47 -6.37 -1.52
N LEU A 388 -1.50 -5.19 -2.14
CA LEU A 388 -2.01 -3.98 -1.48
C LEU A 388 -3.51 -4.11 -1.13
N TYR A 389 -4.33 -4.59 -2.05
CA TYR A 389 -5.76 -4.87 -1.77
C TYR A 389 -5.92 -5.88 -0.63
N VAL A 390 -5.16 -6.97 -0.65
CA VAL A 390 -5.17 -7.99 0.42
C VAL A 390 -4.79 -7.38 1.77
N ASN A 391 -3.69 -6.64 1.84
CA ASN A 391 -3.18 -6.08 3.10
C ASN A 391 -4.11 -5.00 3.67
N ALA A 392 -4.75 -4.23 2.79
CA ALA A 392 -5.72 -3.23 3.19
C ALA A 392 -7.11 -3.83 3.52
N GLY A 393 -7.33 -5.12 3.26
CA GLY A 393 -8.60 -5.80 3.51
C GLY A 393 -9.75 -5.27 2.65
N ILE A 394 -9.44 -4.67 1.49
CA ILE A 394 -10.41 -4.06 0.59
C ILE A 394 -10.38 -4.75 -0.78
N ASN A 395 -11.54 -4.84 -1.41
CA ASN A 395 -11.68 -5.30 -2.80
C ASN A 395 -11.00 -6.66 -3.09
N GLU A 396 -11.28 -7.65 -2.23
CA GLU A 396 -10.67 -8.99 -2.30
C GLU A 396 -10.89 -9.68 -3.67
N GLU A 397 -12.02 -9.41 -4.33
CA GLU A 397 -12.31 -9.92 -5.67
C GLU A 397 -11.33 -9.37 -6.71
N SER A 398 -11.00 -8.07 -6.63
CA SER A 398 -10.00 -7.46 -7.53
C SER A 398 -8.60 -8.01 -7.24
N ALA A 399 -8.27 -8.26 -5.97
CA ALA A 399 -7.00 -8.92 -5.62
C ALA A 399 -6.88 -10.31 -6.24
N ILE A 400 -7.93 -11.14 -6.12
CA ILE A 400 -7.97 -12.49 -6.72
C ILE A 400 -7.84 -12.40 -8.25
N SER A 401 -8.58 -11.48 -8.89
CA SER A 401 -8.51 -11.27 -10.34
C SER A 401 -7.10 -10.90 -10.81
N LEU A 402 -6.42 -10.00 -10.09
CA LEU A 402 -5.05 -9.60 -10.41
C LEU A 402 -4.06 -10.75 -10.21
N PHE A 403 -4.15 -11.52 -9.12
CA PHE A 403 -3.34 -12.73 -8.94
C PHE A 403 -3.60 -13.76 -10.04
N GLN A 404 -4.85 -13.92 -10.49
CA GLN A 404 -5.18 -14.83 -11.59
C GLN A 404 -4.55 -14.39 -12.92
N GLN A 405 -4.51 -13.08 -13.20
CA GLN A 405 -3.82 -12.55 -14.38
C GLN A 405 -2.33 -12.83 -14.33
N VAL A 406 -1.69 -12.60 -13.18
CA VAL A 406 -0.25 -12.91 -12.99
C VAL A 406 0.00 -14.41 -13.12
N ALA A 407 -0.85 -15.25 -12.53
CA ALA A 407 -0.74 -16.71 -12.58
C ALA A 407 -0.95 -17.32 -13.98
N LYS A 408 -1.62 -16.62 -14.90
CA LYS A 408 -1.79 -17.03 -16.31
C LYS A 408 -0.54 -16.77 -17.15
N SER A 409 0.33 -15.87 -16.72
CA SER A 409 1.59 -15.55 -17.39
C SER A 409 2.74 -16.45 -16.93
N ASP A 410 3.89 -16.36 -17.60
CA ASP A 410 5.16 -16.95 -17.13
C ASP A 410 5.96 -15.99 -16.25
N SER A 411 5.25 -15.15 -15.47
CA SER A 411 5.85 -14.26 -14.48
C SER A 411 6.57 -15.04 -13.38
N GLU A 412 7.68 -14.49 -12.87
CA GLU A 412 8.38 -15.01 -11.69
C GLU A 412 7.43 -15.09 -10.47
N ASN A 413 6.42 -14.23 -10.40
CA ASN A 413 5.44 -14.20 -9.32
C ASN A 413 4.29 -15.21 -9.46
N LYS A 414 4.37 -16.14 -10.43
CA LYS A 414 3.31 -17.12 -10.73
C LYS A 414 3.04 -18.07 -9.57
N ALA A 415 4.08 -18.66 -8.99
CA ALA A 415 3.94 -19.61 -7.88
C ALA A 415 3.31 -18.95 -6.65
N GLU A 416 3.80 -17.76 -6.28
CA GLU A 416 3.26 -16.98 -5.16
C GLU A 416 1.82 -16.51 -5.43
N SER A 417 1.49 -16.12 -6.68
CA SER A 417 0.12 -15.76 -7.04
C SER A 417 -0.85 -16.94 -6.90
N LEU A 418 -0.46 -18.14 -7.36
CA LEU A 418 -1.24 -19.37 -7.16
C LEU A 418 -1.41 -19.71 -5.68
N LEU A 419 -0.38 -19.47 -4.87
CA LEU A 419 -0.41 -19.69 -3.44
C LEU A 419 -1.38 -18.74 -2.74
N GLN A 420 -1.35 -17.45 -3.10
CA GLN A 420 -2.30 -16.46 -2.58
C GLN A 420 -3.73 -16.79 -2.99
N ILE A 421 -3.96 -17.18 -4.25
CA ILE A 421 -5.27 -17.66 -4.72
C ILE A 421 -5.74 -18.84 -3.88
N GLY A 422 -4.91 -19.87 -3.75
CA GLY A 422 -5.25 -21.09 -3.02
C GLY A 422 -5.56 -20.82 -1.55
N ASN A 423 -4.76 -20.01 -0.88
CA ASN A 423 -4.97 -19.62 0.52
C ASN A 423 -6.29 -18.88 0.75
N ARG A 424 -6.68 -17.97 -0.16
CA ARG A 424 -7.92 -17.21 -0.03
C ARG A 424 -9.15 -18.10 -0.25
N PHE A 425 -9.11 -18.97 -1.26
CA PHE A 425 -10.18 -19.95 -1.47
C PHE A 425 -10.28 -20.95 -0.32
N LEU A 426 -9.14 -21.39 0.23
CA LEU A 426 -9.11 -22.27 1.39
C LEU A 426 -9.71 -21.62 2.64
N ALA A 427 -9.37 -20.35 2.91
CA ALA A 427 -9.92 -19.60 4.04
C ALA A 427 -11.45 -19.42 3.95
N LYS A 428 -11.99 -19.41 2.73
CA LYS A 428 -13.44 -19.36 2.46
C LYS A 428 -14.12 -20.74 2.42
N GLY A 429 -13.36 -21.83 2.60
CA GLY A 429 -13.87 -23.21 2.58
C GLY A 429 -13.98 -23.84 1.19
N TYR A 430 -13.51 -23.18 0.14
CA TYR A 430 -13.49 -23.70 -1.24
C TYR A 430 -12.27 -24.59 -1.46
N ASN A 431 -12.28 -25.74 -0.81
CA ASN A 431 -11.15 -26.68 -0.80
C ASN A 431 -10.74 -27.15 -2.20
N ASP A 432 -11.68 -27.32 -3.13
CA ASP A 432 -11.39 -27.81 -4.48
C ASP A 432 -10.61 -26.81 -5.32
N ILE A 433 -10.98 -25.52 -5.26
CA ILE A 433 -10.28 -24.44 -5.97
C ILE A 433 -8.90 -24.19 -5.35
N ALA A 434 -8.83 -24.27 -4.02
CA ALA A 434 -7.55 -24.22 -3.31
C ALA A 434 -6.63 -25.36 -3.75
N ASN A 435 -7.16 -26.60 -3.81
CA ASN A 435 -6.42 -27.77 -4.28
C ASN A 435 -5.93 -27.62 -5.71
N ASP A 436 -6.76 -27.13 -6.64
CA ASP A 436 -6.37 -26.90 -8.04
C ASP A 436 -5.20 -25.90 -8.13
N SER A 437 -5.29 -24.81 -7.39
CA SER A 437 -4.23 -23.79 -7.34
C SER A 437 -2.93 -24.37 -6.76
N PHE A 438 -3.03 -25.15 -5.68
CA PHE A 438 -1.86 -25.80 -5.07
C PHE A 438 -1.25 -26.89 -5.94
N ASN A 439 -2.05 -27.69 -6.64
CA ASN A 439 -1.56 -28.72 -7.56
C ASN A 439 -0.79 -28.09 -8.73
N LYS A 440 -1.28 -26.97 -9.28
CA LYS A 440 -0.55 -26.21 -10.30
C LYS A 440 0.83 -25.77 -9.82
N ILE A 441 0.99 -25.39 -8.55
CA ILE A 441 2.31 -25.07 -7.98
C ILE A 441 3.24 -26.29 -7.99
N LEU A 442 2.70 -27.49 -7.73
CA LEU A 442 3.48 -28.73 -7.74
C LEU A 442 3.94 -29.14 -9.15
N GLU A 443 3.19 -28.74 -10.17
CA GLU A 443 3.52 -28.97 -11.58
C GLU A 443 4.59 -27.99 -12.11
N LEU A 444 4.84 -26.88 -11.42
CA LEU A 444 5.86 -25.90 -11.82
C LEU A 444 7.27 -26.46 -11.64
N ASN A 445 8.15 -26.15 -12.60
CA ASN A 445 9.56 -26.47 -12.54
C ASN A 445 10.33 -25.47 -11.66
N LEU A 446 10.10 -25.54 -10.35
CA LEU A 446 10.75 -24.67 -9.36
C LEU A 446 12.01 -25.31 -8.73
N PRO A 447 12.96 -24.50 -8.24
CA PRO A 447 14.05 -24.95 -7.38
C PRO A 447 13.53 -25.72 -6.16
N GLU A 448 14.31 -26.68 -5.67
CA GLU A 448 13.90 -27.57 -4.58
C GLU A 448 13.57 -26.81 -3.28
N GLU A 449 14.35 -25.79 -2.95
CA GLU A 449 14.11 -24.93 -1.78
C GLU A 449 12.76 -24.19 -1.88
N GLU A 450 12.43 -23.66 -3.05
CA GLU A 450 11.17 -22.97 -3.29
C GLU A 450 9.98 -23.93 -3.27
N LYS A 451 10.13 -25.15 -3.82
CA LYS A 451 9.13 -26.22 -3.70
C LYS A 451 8.85 -26.58 -2.25
N LEU A 452 9.88 -26.76 -1.44
CA LEU A 452 9.74 -27.06 -0.01
C LEU A 452 9.07 -25.90 0.75
N ASN A 453 9.41 -24.65 0.42
CA ASN A 453 8.76 -23.50 1.02
C ASN A 453 7.28 -23.40 0.66
N ASN A 454 6.92 -23.62 -0.61
CA ASN A 454 5.53 -23.61 -1.07
C ASN A 454 4.73 -24.75 -0.43
N LEU A 455 5.27 -25.98 -0.40
CA LEU A 455 4.67 -27.11 0.30
C LEU A 455 4.41 -26.80 1.78
N TYR A 456 5.35 -26.14 2.44
CA TYR A 456 5.21 -25.74 3.84
C TYR A 456 4.11 -24.69 4.04
N GLN A 457 4.03 -23.69 3.16
CA GLN A 457 2.96 -22.69 3.21
C GLN A 457 1.58 -23.33 2.96
N ILE A 458 1.48 -24.29 2.03
CA ILE A 458 0.26 -25.04 1.77
C ILE A 458 -0.13 -25.89 3.00
N ALA A 459 0.82 -26.63 3.58
CA ALA A 459 0.58 -27.47 4.76
C ALA A 459 0.09 -26.65 5.96
N THR A 460 0.73 -25.52 6.23
CA THR A 460 0.33 -24.60 7.30
C THR A 460 -1.03 -23.94 7.05
N ALA A 461 -1.38 -23.68 5.79
CA ALA A 461 -2.72 -23.20 5.43
C ALA A 461 -3.80 -24.23 5.75
N TYR A 462 -3.60 -25.50 5.38
CA TYR A 462 -4.51 -26.60 5.76
C TYR A 462 -4.57 -26.85 7.26
N GLU A 463 -3.45 -26.71 7.97
CA GLU A 463 -3.42 -26.80 9.43
C GLU A 463 -4.28 -25.71 10.07
N LYS A 464 -4.17 -24.46 9.61
CA LYS A 464 -4.98 -23.32 10.10
C LYS A 464 -6.48 -23.51 9.86
N THR A 465 -6.86 -24.11 8.73
CA THR A 465 -8.26 -24.42 8.41
C THR A 465 -8.74 -25.75 8.99
N LYS A 466 -7.95 -26.37 9.89
CA LYS A 466 -8.24 -27.65 10.58
C LYS A 466 -8.43 -28.84 9.63
N SER A 467 -7.92 -28.75 8.41
CA SER A 467 -7.88 -29.84 7.44
C SER A 467 -6.64 -30.71 7.66
N TYR A 468 -6.58 -31.34 8.83
CA TYR A 468 -5.38 -32.04 9.32
C TYR A 468 -4.92 -33.18 8.42
N ASP A 469 -5.84 -33.91 7.77
CA ASP A 469 -5.52 -35.00 6.84
C ASP A 469 -4.68 -34.49 5.65
N ARG A 470 -5.04 -33.32 5.11
CA ARG A 470 -4.31 -32.66 4.01
C ARG A 470 -3.00 -32.03 4.51
N ALA A 471 -3.03 -31.37 5.67
CA ALA A 471 -1.81 -30.84 6.29
C ALA A 471 -0.77 -31.94 6.50
N ARG A 472 -1.19 -33.10 7.02
CA ARG A 472 -0.37 -34.30 7.19
C ARG A 472 0.23 -34.78 5.87
N PHE A 473 -0.58 -34.91 4.82
CA PHE A 473 -0.11 -35.30 3.49
C PHE A 473 1.05 -34.42 2.99
N PHE A 474 0.90 -33.09 3.07
CA PHE A 474 1.94 -32.15 2.64
C PHE A 474 3.17 -32.16 3.56
N TYR A 475 2.99 -32.24 4.88
CA TYR A 475 4.10 -32.37 5.82
C TYR A 475 4.90 -33.67 5.62
N SER A 476 4.23 -34.80 5.38
CA SER A 476 4.90 -36.07 5.06
C SER A 476 5.70 -35.99 3.75
N LYS A 477 5.19 -35.28 2.74
CA LYS A 477 5.91 -35.03 1.47
C LYS A 477 7.14 -34.14 1.63
N ILE A 478 7.10 -33.19 2.56
CA ILE A 478 8.26 -32.37 2.92
C ILE A 478 9.32 -33.25 3.59
N LEU A 479 8.94 -34.05 4.61
CA LEU A 479 9.87 -34.89 5.35
C LEU A 479 10.47 -36.02 4.51
N SER A 480 9.75 -36.54 3.52
CA SER A 480 10.30 -37.51 2.56
C SER A 480 11.42 -36.93 1.69
N THR A 481 11.47 -35.60 1.58
CA THR A 481 12.48 -34.88 0.81
C THR A 481 13.59 -34.33 1.72
N ASN A 482 13.22 -33.72 2.85
CA ASN A 482 14.14 -33.21 3.86
C ASN A 482 13.57 -33.43 5.28
N MET A 483 14.17 -34.37 6.01
CA MET A 483 13.72 -34.76 7.36
C MET A 483 13.88 -33.66 8.43
N GLN A 484 14.73 -32.64 8.19
CA GLN A 484 14.99 -31.55 9.15
C GLN A 484 14.42 -30.21 8.70
N TYR A 485 13.46 -30.22 7.77
CA TYR A 485 12.92 -28.98 7.22
C TYR A 485 12.05 -28.23 8.24
N LYS A 486 12.56 -27.10 8.75
CA LYS A 486 11.90 -26.19 9.71
C LYS A 486 11.34 -26.94 10.93
N ASP A 487 10.11 -26.64 11.33
CA ASP A 487 9.40 -27.24 12.47
C ASP A 487 8.41 -28.35 12.04
N VAL A 488 8.56 -28.89 10.81
CA VAL A 488 7.59 -29.83 10.22
C VAL A 488 7.44 -31.11 11.05
N SER A 489 8.54 -31.70 11.55
CA SER A 489 8.46 -32.89 12.41
C SER A 489 7.61 -32.61 13.65
N THR A 490 7.89 -31.51 14.33
CA THR A 490 7.19 -31.12 15.56
C THR A 490 5.72 -30.79 15.31
N ARG A 491 5.39 -30.18 14.15
CA ARG A 491 4.01 -29.92 13.74
C ARG A 491 3.27 -31.20 13.39
N LEU A 492 3.92 -32.13 12.69
CA LEU A 492 3.36 -33.43 12.33
C LEU A 492 3.06 -34.26 13.59
N ASP A 493 3.95 -34.23 14.59
CA ASP A 493 3.73 -34.89 15.89
C ASP A 493 2.53 -34.28 16.63
N LYS A 494 2.42 -32.94 16.63
CA LYS A 494 1.27 -32.24 17.22
C LYS A 494 -0.05 -32.63 16.54
N ILE A 495 -0.09 -32.59 15.21
CA ILE A 495 -1.28 -32.97 14.44
C ILE A 495 -1.62 -34.44 14.66
N SER A 496 -0.61 -35.31 14.74
CA SER A 496 -0.79 -36.74 15.01
C SER A 496 -1.34 -36.98 16.42
N ALA A 497 -0.87 -36.22 17.42
CA ALA A 497 -1.40 -36.26 18.78
C ALA A 497 -2.86 -35.78 18.87
N PHE A 498 -3.27 -34.80 18.07
CA PHE A 498 -4.69 -34.39 17.95
C PHE A 498 -5.56 -35.48 17.31
N THR A 499 -5.01 -36.26 16.38
CA THR A 499 -5.71 -37.40 15.76
C THR A 499 -5.73 -38.67 16.64
N GLU A 500 -4.81 -38.79 17.61
CA GLU A 500 -4.73 -39.94 18.53
C GLU A 500 -5.46 -39.72 19.88
N SER A 501 -5.84 -38.48 20.22
CA SER A 501 -6.53 -38.14 21.49
C SER A 501 -8.00 -37.72 21.34
N THR A 502 -8.63 -38.00 20.20
CA THR A 502 -10.09 -37.95 20.06
C THR A 502 -10.63 -39.37 19.91
N PRO A 503 -11.57 -39.83 20.76
CA PRO A 503 -12.30 -41.05 20.47
C PRO A 503 -13.02 -40.86 19.14
N ASN A 504 -12.66 -41.71 18.19
CA ASN A 504 -13.30 -41.97 16.90
C ASN A 504 -14.66 -41.27 16.67
N ALA A 505 -14.61 -40.01 16.21
CA ALA A 505 -15.78 -39.21 15.82
C ALA A 505 -16.00 -39.21 14.29
N LYS A 506 -15.34 -40.10 13.55
CA LYS A 506 -15.64 -40.41 12.14
C LYS A 506 -16.15 -41.85 11.92
N SER A 507 -16.21 -42.71 12.95
CA SER A 507 -16.79 -44.06 12.88
C SER A 507 -18.08 -44.24 13.69
N SER A 508 -18.51 -43.23 14.44
CA SER A 508 -19.70 -43.27 15.31
C SER A 508 -20.96 -42.66 14.66
N GLN A 509 -20.82 -41.79 13.66
CA GLN A 509 -21.96 -41.25 12.90
C GLN A 509 -22.44 -42.17 11.77
N SER A 510 -21.55 -42.96 11.16
CA SER A 510 -21.95 -43.95 10.14
C SER A 510 -22.72 -45.12 10.75
N THR A 511 -22.42 -45.51 11.99
CA THR A 511 -23.07 -46.64 12.67
C THR A 511 -24.52 -46.33 13.07
N ASP A 512 -24.84 -45.12 13.54
CA ASP A 512 -26.22 -44.75 13.93
C ASP A 512 -27.14 -44.51 12.72
N VAL A 513 -26.59 -43.96 11.63
CA VAL A 513 -27.28 -43.80 10.34
C VAL A 513 -27.60 -45.16 9.72
N MET A 514 -26.61 -46.05 9.68
CA MET A 514 -26.79 -47.39 9.14
C MET A 514 -27.78 -48.20 9.97
N LYS A 515 -27.72 -48.11 11.30
CA LYS A 515 -28.66 -48.80 12.20
C LYS A 515 -30.11 -48.39 11.96
N LYS A 516 -30.39 -47.11 11.66
CA LYS A 516 -31.74 -46.64 11.28
C LYS A 516 -32.18 -47.14 9.90
N LEU A 517 -31.28 -47.20 8.93
CA LEU A 517 -31.61 -47.74 7.60
C LEU A 517 -31.85 -49.25 7.66
N GLU A 518 -31.08 -49.96 8.49
CA GLU A 518 -31.21 -51.41 8.74
C GLU A 518 -32.56 -51.80 9.36
N GLU A 519 -33.35 -50.87 9.91
CA GLU A 519 -34.72 -51.17 10.39
C GLU A 519 -35.66 -51.57 9.24
N ARG A 520 -35.57 -50.90 8.09
CA ARG A 520 -36.46 -51.13 6.92
C ARG A 520 -35.75 -51.74 5.71
N TYR A 521 -34.44 -51.61 5.63
CA TYR A 521 -33.65 -52.05 4.47
C TYR A 521 -32.65 -53.14 4.86
N GLU A 522 -32.41 -54.10 3.96
CA GLU A 522 -31.38 -55.13 4.06
C GLU A 522 -30.41 -55.05 2.87
N ASP A 523 -29.27 -55.74 2.96
CA ASP A 523 -28.24 -55.78 1.91
C ASP A 523 -27.75 -54.38 1.47
N ILE A 524 -27.51 -53.50 2.45
CA ILE A 524 -27.10 -52.12 2.20
C ILE A 524 -25.64 -52.08 1.71
N GLU A 525 -25.44 -51.68 0.46
CA GLU A 525 -24.14 -51.61 -0.21
C GLU A 525 -23.87 -50.18 -0.69
N ASN A 526 -22.70 -49.60 -0.40
CA ASN A 526 -22.33 -48.29 -0.96
C ASN A 526 -22.01 -48.43 -2.46
N ILE A 527 -22.75 -47.72 -3.31
CA ILE A 527 -22.61 -47.78 -4.77
C ILE A 527 -22.05 -46.50 -5.38
N GLY A 528 -21.85 -45.44 -4.59
CA GLY A 528 -21.27 -44.20 -5.07
C GLY A 528 -21.30 -43.06 -4.06
N GLU A 529 -20.30 -42.19 -4.13
CA GLU A 529 -20.20 -40.97 -3.34
C GLU A 529 -20.11 -39.77 -4.27
N GLY A 530 -20.94 -38.76 -4.06
CA GLY A 530 -20.97 -37.53 -4.85
C GLY A 530 -21.03 -36.27 -3.98
N GLY A 531 -20.97 -35.09 -4.62
CA GLY A 531 -20.91 -33.79 -3.92
C GLY A 531 -22.10 -33.49 -2.99
N MET A 532 -23.24 -34.15 -3.21
CA MET A 532 -24.43 -34.00 -2.37
C MET A 532 -24.59 -35.08 -1.29
N GLY A 533 -23.79 -36.15 -1.34
CA GLY A 533 -23.79 -37.23 -0.35
C GLY A 533 -23.55 -38.62 -0.94
N ILE A 534 -23.88 -39.65 -0.15
CA ILE A 534 -23.55 -41.05 -0.44
C ILE A 534 -24.81 -41.79 -0.93
N VAL A 535 -24.66 -42.62 -1.95
CA VAL A 535 -25.72 -43.45 -2.52
C VAL A 535 -25.48 -44.91 -2.16
N TYR A 536 -26.48 -45.53 -1.55
CA TYR A 536 -26.49 -46.96 -1.23
C TYR A 536 -27.48 -47.71 -2.10
N LYS A 537 -27.17 -48.95 -2.47
CA LYS A 537 -28.14 -49.94 -2.93
C LYS A 537 -28.65 -50.70 -1.71
N ALA A 538 -29.94 -50.96 -1.65
CA ALA A 538 -30.51 -51.78 -0.58
C ALA A 538 -31.78 -52.50 -1.05
N THR A 539 -32.23 -53.50 -0.28
CA THR A 539 -33.49 -54.20 -0.47
C THR A 539 -34.50 -53.72 0.58
N ASP A 540 -35.65 -53.18 0.14
CA ASP A 540 -36.75 -52.83 1.06
C ASP A 540 -37.36 -54.13 1.64
N LYS A 541 -37.27 -54.31 2.96
CA LYS A 541 -37.73 -55.52 3.66
C LYS A 541 -39.24 -55.73 3.54
N VAL A 542 -40.01 -54.65 3.40
CA VAL A 542 -41.47 -54.65 3.37
C VAL A 542 -41.97 -54.85 1.95
N LEU A 543 -41.47 -54.04 1.01
CA LEU A 543 -41.91 -54.08 -0.39
C LEU A 543 -41.14 -55.09 -1.24
N LYS A 544 -40.12 -55.74 -0.68
CA LYS A 544 -39.27 -56.77 -1.32
C LYS A 544 -38.75 -56.35 -2.69
N ARG A 545 -38.26 -55.12 -2.79
CA ARG A 545 -37.69 -54.54 -4.01
C ARG A 545 -36.33 -53.89 -3.75
N THR A 546 -35.46 -53.91 -4.75
CA THR A 546 -34.18 -53.19 -4.70
C THR A 546 -34.40 -51.69 -4.95
N VAL A 547 -33.77 -50.86 -4.11
CA VAL A 547 -33.87 -49.40 -4.13
C VAL A 547 -32.48 -48.77 -4.04
N ALA A 548 -32.36 -47.53 -4.52
CA ALA A 548 -31.22 -46.67 -4.26
C ALA A 548 -31.58 -45.67 -3.15
N ILE A 549 -30.69 -45.51 -2.16
CA ILE A 549 -30.85 -44.63 -0.99
C ILE A 549 -29.76 -43.57 -1.05
N LYS A 550 -30.12 -42.33 -1.38
CA LYS A 550 -29.17 -41.20 -1.39
C LYS A 550 -29.27 -40.43 -0.08
N ILE A 551 -28.25 -40.56 0.75
CA ILE A 551 -28.12 -39.83 2.02
C ILE A 551 -27.54 -38.45 1.73
N ILE A 552 -28.22 -37.40 2.18
CA ILE A 552 -27.83 -36.01 1.97
C ILE A 552 -26.88 -35.57 3.10
N ARG A 553 -25.79 -34.86 2.75
CA ARG A 553 -24.79 -34.38 3.72
C ARG A 553 -25.41 -33.42 4.75
N GLU A 554 -24.93 -33.46 5.99
CA GLU A 554 -25.40 -32.60 7.09
C GLU A 554 -25.14 -31.10 6.85
N ASP A 555 -24.19 -30.75 5.99
CA ASP A 555 -23.86 -29.37 5.62
C ASP A 555 -25.10 -28.61 5.06
N TYR A 556 -26.04 -29.34 4.45
CA TYR A 556 -27.31 -28.80 3.90
C TYR A 556 -28.40 -28.56 4.96
N LYS A 557 -28.20 -29.04 6.20
CA LYS A 557 -29.17 -28.94 7.31
C LYS A 557 -29.20 -27.56 7.98
N SER A 558 -28.11 -26.81 7.86
CA SER A 558 -27.91 -25.52 8.55
C SER A 558 -28.81 -24.39 8.03
N ASN A 559 -29.51 -24.58 6.91
CA ASN A 559 -30.37 -23.59 6.28
C ASN A 559 -31.82 -24.10 6.14
N SER A 560 -32.71 -23.63 7.01
CA SER A 560 -34.13 -24.02 7.02
C SER A 560 -34.87 -23.70 5.71
N GLU A 561 -34.49 -22.61 5.02
CA GLU A 561 -35.08 -22.23 3.74
C GLU A 561 -34.66 -23.18 2.60
N ALA A 562 -33.41 -23.67 2.62
CA ALA A 562 -32.93 -24.66 1.67
C ALA A 562 -33.66 -26.01 1.84
N VAL A 563 -33.93 -26.41 3.09
CA VAL A 563 -34.70 -27.63 3.40
C VAL A 563 -36.16 -27.52 2.95
N GLU A 564 -36.83 -26.37 3.12
CA GLU A 564 -38.20 -26.19 2.61
C GLU A 564 -38.27 -26.22 1.08
N ARG A 565 -37.29 -25.63 0.39
CA ARG A 565 -37.18 -25.73 -1.08
C ARG A 565 -36.90 -27.15 -1.54
N PHE A 566 -36.02 -27.87 -0.83
CA PHE A 566 -35.77 -29.30 -1.06
C PHE A 566 -37.05 -30.12 -1.04
N ILE A 567 -37.88 -29.91 -0.02
CA ILE A 567 -39.16 -30.62 0.14
C ILE A 567 -40.09 -30.31 -1.03
N LYS A 568 -40.24 -29.04 -1.41
CA LYS A 568 -41.12 -28.62 -2.52
C LYS A 568 -40.68 -29.20 -3.87
N GLU A 569 -39.38 -29.20 -4.15
CA GLU A 569 -38.87 -29.79 -5.39
C GLU A 569 -39.02 -31.30 -5.39
N ALA A 570 -38.66 -31.99 -4.30
CA ALA A 570 -38.79 -33.44 -4.22
C ALA A 570 -40.26 -33.92 -4.30
N GLN A 571 -41.21 -33.14 -3.76
CA GLN A 571 -42.66 -33.36 -3.96
C GLN A 571 -43.13 -33.11 -5.40
N SER A 572 -42.46 -32.25 -6.15
CA SER A 572 -42.76 -32.02 -7.56
C SER A 572 -42.23 -33.18 -8.41
N LEU A 573 -41.04 -33.69 -8.07
CA LEU A 573 -40.41 -34.82 -8.73
C LEU A 573 -41.14 -36.14 -8.50
N SER A 574 -41.74 -36.37 -7.32
CA SER A 574 -42.51 -37.59 -7.04
C SER A 574 -43.75 -37.75 -7.93
N LYS A 575 -44.19 -36.68 -8.61
CA LYS A 575 -45.30 -36.72 -9.57
C LYS A 575 -44.87 -37.20 -10.96
N LEU A 576 -43.57 -37.28 -11.23
CA LEU A 576 -43.06 -37.72 -12.52
C LEU A 576 -43.06 -39.25 -12.60
N GLN A 577 -43.80 -39.78 -13.57
CA GLN A 577 -43.81 -41.20 -13.90
C GLN A 577 -43.50 -41.35 -15.39
N HIS A 578 -42.25 -41.64 -15.69
CA HIS A 578 -41.78 -41.80 -17.07
C HIS A 578 -40.74 -42.89 -17.14
N ILE A 579 -40.75 -43.70 -18.21
CA ILE A 579 -39.79 -44.79 -18.39
C ILE A 579 -38.34 -44.27 -18.38
N GLY A 580 -38.12 -43.06 -18.90
CA GLY A 580 -36.81 -42.42 -18.97
C GLY A 580 -36.40 -41.59 -17.75
N ILE A 581 -37.18 -41.56 -16.67
CA ILE A 581 -36.88 -40.78 -15.45
C ILE A 581 -36.80 -41.75 -14.26
N VAL A 582 -35.80 -41.57 -13.39
CA VAL A 582 -35.68 -42.34 -12.14
C VAL A 582 -36.85 -42.00 -11.22
N THR A 583 -37.59 -43.02 -10.81
CA THR A 583 -38.76 -42.82 -9.93
C THR A 583 -38.33 -42.59 -8.49
N ILE A 584 -38.84 -41.53 -7.85
CA ILE A 584 -38.66 -41.31 -6.40
C ILE A 584 -39.78 -42.03 -5.66
N TYR A 585 -39.40 -42.86 -4.69
CA TYR A 585 -40.35 -43.67 -3.91
C TYR A 585 -40.70 -43.06 -2.56
N ASP A 586 -39.71 -42.52 -1.84
CA ASP A 586 -39.89 -42.04 -0.47
C ASP A 586 -38.80 -41.03 -0.09
N ILE A 587 -39.06 -40.21 0.92
CA ILE A 587 -38.11 -39.20 1.42
C ILE A 587 -38.18 -39.18 2.94
N ASN A 588 -37.04 -39.25 3.60
CA ASN A 588 -36.91 -39.02 5.03
C ASN A 588 -36.27 -37.67 5.30
N LEU A 589 -36.97 -36.82 6.05
CA LEU A 589 -36.52 -35.47 6.43
C LEU A 589 -35.89 -35.43 7.83
N GLY A 590 -35.81 -36.58 8.52
CA GLY A 590 -35.17 -36.75 9.81
C GLY A 590 -33.63 -36.67 9.73
N THR A 591 -32.96 -37.07 10.81
CA THR A 591 -31.49 -37.17 10.82
C THR A 591 -31.09 -38.66 10.79
N PRO A 592 -30.48 -39.14 9.70
CA PRO A 592 -30.07 -38.38 8.50
C PRO A 592 -31.21 -38.17 7.50
N MET A 593 -31.07 -37.16 6.63
CA MET A 593 -31.99 -36.93 5.51
C MET A 593 -31.61 -37.85 4.35
N TYR A 594 -32.58 -38.54 3.76
CA TYR A 594 -32.33 -39.41 2.61
C TYR A 594 -33.50 -39.46 1.63
N ILE A 595 -33.19 -39.75 0.36
CA ILE A 595 -34.18 -40.03 -0.69
C ILE A 595 -34.07 -41.50 -1.09
N ILE A 596 -35.22 -42.16 -1.19
CA ILE A 596 -35.37 -43.52 -1.71
C ILE A 596 -35.87 -43.42 -3.14
N MET A 597 -35.16 -44.03 -4.07
CA MET A 597 -35.46 -43.98 -5.50
C MET A 597 -35.25 -45.34 -6.18
N GLU A 598 -35.72 -45.44 -7.42
CA GLU A 598 -35.49 -46.58 -8.31
C GLU A 598 -33.99 -46.89 -8.41
N TYR A 599 -33.62 -48.14 -8.11
CA TYR A 599 -32.27 -48.62 -8.40
C TYR A 599 -32.15 -48.93 -9.89
N VAL A 600 -31.30 -48.20 -10.59
CA VAL A 600 -31.01 -48.42 -12.01
C VAL A 600 -29.85 -49.39 -12.14
N ASP A 601 -30.13 -50.63 -12.55
CA ASP A 601 -29.09 -51.62 -12.87
C ASP A 601 -28.45 -51.31 -14.24
N GLY A 602 -27.41 -50.48 -14.20
CA GLY A 602 -26.78 -49.89 -15.37
C GLY A 602 -25.53 -49.08 -15.04
N GLU A 603 -25.01 -48.36 -16.04
CA GLU A 603 -23.87 -47.45 -15.88
C GLU A 603 -24.22 -46.04 -16.34
N THR A 604 -23.53 -45.02 -15.80
CA THR A 604 -23.67 -43.64 -16.27
C THR A 604 -23.08 -43.50 -17.68
N LEU A 605 -23.55 -42.50 -18.44
CA LEU A 605 -22.94 -42.16 -19.72
C LEU A 605 -21.47 -41.75 -19.53
N ARG A 606 -21.12 -41.06 -18.43
CA ARG A 606 -19.73 -40.74 -18.07
C ARG A 606 -18.84 -41.99 -18.10
N SER A 607 -19.23 -43.03 -17.38
CA SER A 607 -18.48 -44.28 -17.30
C SER A 607 -18.42 -45.01 -18.63
N SER A 608 -19.45 -44.88 -19.47
CA SER A 608 -19.48 -45.46 -20.82
C SER A 608 -18.53 -44.76 -21.78
N ILE A 609 -18.53 -43.42 -21.80
CA ILE A 609 -17.66 -42.59 -22.66
C ILE A 609 -16.18 -42.87 -22.38
N GLY A 610 -15.82 -43.05 -21.11
CA GLY A 610 -14.44 -43.37 -20.70
C GLY A 610 -13.92 -44.73 -21.18
N LYS A 611 -14.81 -45.66 -21.58
CA LYS A 611 -14.43 -47.00 -22.08
C LYS A 611 -14.32 -47.05 -23.60
N LYS A 612 -15.31 -46.53 -24.31
CA LYS A 612 -15.31 -46.39 -25.78
C LYS A 612 -16.16 -45.19 -26.21
N PRO A 613 -15.83 -44.51 -27.31
CA PRO A 613 -16.72 -43.55 -27.95
C PRO A 613 -18.03 -44.23 -28.40
N PHE A 614 -19.16 -43.55 -28.25
CA PHE A 614 -20.44 -44.05 -28.75
C PHE A 614 -20.47 -44.02 -30.28
N SER A 615 -21.05 -45.04 -30.90
CA SER A 615 -21.40 -44.99 -32.32
C SER A 615 -22.50 -43.95 -32.56
N LEU A 616 -22.55 -43.39 -33.77
CA LEU A 616 -23.58 -42.42 -34.14
C LEU A 616 -25.01 -42.95 -33.87
N GLN A 617 -25.27 -44.22 -34.16
CA GLN A 617 -26.56 -44.87 -33.89
C GLN A 617 -26.87 -44.92 -32.39
N GLU A 618 -25.88 -45.23 -31.55
CA GLU A 618 -26.05 -45.21 -30.09
C GLU A 618 -26.33 -43.78 -29.60
N VAL A 619 -25.59 -42.78 -30.08
CA VAL A 619 -25.81 -41.37 -29.70
C VAL A 619 -27.22 -40.92 -30.07
N LEU A 620 -27.69 -41.22 -31.28
CA LEU A 620 -29.03 -40.81 -31.72
C LEU A 620 -30.15 -41.45 -30.90
N ARG A 621 -30.05 -42.75 -30.61
CA ARG A 621 -31.03 -43.43 -29.73
C ARG A 621 -31.07 -42.77 -28.35
N ILE A 622 -29.89 -42.62 -27.73
CA ILE A 622 -29.78 -42.02 -26.40
C ILE A 622 -30.30 -40.58 -26.40
N ALA A 623 -29.99 -39.80 -27.43
CA ALA A 623 -30.44 -38.42 -27.58
C ALA A 623 -31.96 -38.31 -27.67
N ILE A 624 -32.61 -39.16 -28.48
CA ILE A 624 -34.07 -39.17 -28.65
C ILE A 624 -34.75 -39.57 -27.34
N ASP A 625 -34.30 -40.65 -26.70
CA ASP A 625 -34.86 -41.12 -25.43
C ASP A 625 -34.69 -40.07 -24.31
N THR A 626 -33.54 -39.38 -24.29
CA THR A 626 -33.28 -38.29 -23.33
C THR A 626 -34.19 -37.09 -23.60
N CYS A 627 -34.39 -36.72 -24.87
CA CYS A 627 -35.31 -35.65 -25.24
C CYS A 627 -36.75 -35.97 -24.81
N ASP A 628 -37.18 -37.23 -24.96
CA ASP A 628 -38.52 -37.68 -24.57
C ASP A 628 -38.74 -37.56 -23.04
N ALA A 629 -37.76 -37.99 -22.25
CA ALA A 629 -37.80 -37.84 -20.79
C ALA A 629 -37.79 -36.36 -20.35
N ILE A 630 -36.93 -35.52 -20.94
CA ILE A 630 -36.89 -34.07 -20.63
C ILE A 630 -38.21 -33.40 -21.03
N LYS A 631 -38.79 -33.76 -22.18
CA LYS A 631 -40.09 -33.27 -22.63
C LYS A 631 -41.21 -33.59 -21.64
N TYR A 632 -41.22 -34.81 -21.10
CA TYR A 632 -42.18 -35.20 -20.08
C TYR A 632 -42.05 -34.33 -18.82
N ALA A 633 -40.82 -34.08 -18.35
CA ALA A 633 -40.57 -33.21 -17.20
C ALA A 633 -40.96 -31.74 -17.47
N HIS A 634 -40.59 -31.19 -18.62
CA HIS A 634 -40.92 -29.81 -19.01
C HIS A 634 -42.44 -29.58 -19.10
N LYS A 635 -43.20 -30.58 -19.56
CA LYS A 635 -44.68 -30.52 -19.58
C LYS A 635 -45.30 -30.43 -18.19
N HIS A 636 -44.59 -30.91 -17.17
CA HIS A 636 -44.96 -30.78 -15.76
C HIS A 636 -44.28 -29.60 -15.07
N GLU A 637 -43.77 -28.63 -15.84
CA GLU A 637 -43.10 -27.41 -15.36
C GLU A 637 -41.81 -27.68 -14.56
N ILE A 638 -41.20 -28.85 -14.74
CA ILE A 638 -39.96 -29.25 -14.05
C ILE A 638 -38.79 -29.13 -15.02
N VAL A 639 -37.83 -28.27 -14.68
CA VAL A 639 -36.56 -28.09 -15.40
C VAL A 639 -35.45 -28.82 -14.64
N HIS A 640 -34.59 -29.57 -15.33
CA HIS A 640 -33.58 -30.39 -14.67
C HIS A 640 -32.41 -29.57 -14.11
N ARG A 641 -31.88 -28.61 -14.91
CA ARG A 641 -30.80 -27.66 -14.56
C ARG A 641 -29.39 -28.26 -14.37
N ASP A 642 -29.19 -29.56 -14.53
CA ASP A 642 -27.88 -30.23 -14.36
C ASP A 642 -27.78 -31.45 -15.29
N ILE A 643 -28.16 -31.27 -16.56
CA ILE A 643 -28.02 -32.33 -17.56
C ILE A 643 -26.53 -32.50 -17.89
N LYS A 644 -26.00 -33.70 -17.65
CA LYS A 644 -24.62 -34.10 -17.94
C LYS A 644 -24.49 -35.62 -18.01
N PRO A 645 -23.40 -36.18 -18.56
CA PRO A 645 -23.23 -37.64 -18.66
C PRO A 645 -23.29 -38.38 -17.31
N ASP A 646 -22.97 -37.72 -16.20
CA ASP A 646 -23.03 -38.30 -14.85
C ASP A 646 -24.48 -38.54 -14.37
N ASN A 647 -25.43 -37.75 -14.89
CA ASN A 647 -26.85 -37.79 -14.50
C ASN A 647 -27.74 -38.52 -15.50
N ILE A 648 -27.15 -39.13 -16.54
CA ILE A 648 -27.86 -39.98 -17.50
C ILE A 648 -27.28 -41.38 -17.42
N MET A 649 -28.13 -42.36 -17.17
CA MET A 649 -27.77 -43.78 -17.02
C MET A 649 -28.32 -44.62 -18.17
N LEU A 650 -27.57 -45.67 -18.53
CA LEU A 650 -28.02 -46.72 -19.43
C LEU A 650 -28.20 -48.00 -18.66
N THR A 651 -29.43 -48.53 -18.65
CA THR A 651 -29.70 -49.85 -18.09
C THR A 651 -28.97 -50.94 -18.88
N LYS A 652 -28.87 -52.15 -18.31
CA LYS A 652 -28.41 -53.33 -19.05
C LYS A 652 -29.22 -53.60 -20.33
N SER A 653 -30.51 -53.26 -20.33
CA SER A 653 -31.40 -53.31 -21.50
C SER A 653 -31.28 -52.11 -22.45
N LYS A 654 -30.30 -51.24 -22.24
CA LYS A 654 -30.00 -50.04 -23.05
C LYS A 654 -31.11 -48.98 -23.07
N VAL A 655 -31.94 -48.95 -22.02
CA VAL A 655 -32.92 -47.89 -21.78
C VAL A 655 -32.25 -46.73 -21.06
N VAL A 656 -32.53 -45.49 -21.50
CA VAL A 656 -32.04 -44.26 -20.86
C VAL A 656 -32.83 -44.01 -19.57
N LYS A 657 -32.13 -43.65 -18.49
CA LYS A 657 -32.72 -43.20 -17.22
C LYS A 657 -32.03 -41.91 -16.78
N ILE A 658 -32.77 -40.82 -16.64
CA ILE A 658 -32.27 -39.55 -16.12
C ILE A 658 -32.47 -39.52 -14.60
N THR A 659 -31.41 -39.20 -13.87
CA THR A 659 -31.38 -39.10 -12.40
C THR A 659 -31.10 -37.67 -11.95
N ASP A 660 -31.24 -37.38 -10.65
CA ASP A 660 -30.83 -36.12 -10.02
C ASP A 660 -31.49 -34.84 -10.58
N PHE A 661 -32.73 -34.95 -11.05
CA PHE A 661 -33.55 -33.77 -11.38
C PHE A 661 -33.61 -32.79 -10.20
N GLY A 662 -33.27 -31.52 -10.42
CA GLY A 662 -33.53 -30.41 -9.48
C GLY A 662 -32.72 -30.40 -8.18
N LEU A 663 -32.27 -31.55 -7.67
CA LEU A 663 -31.62 -31.66 -6.35
C LEU A 663 -30.40 -30.75 -6.20
N ALA A 664 -29.61 -30.55 -7.26
CA ALA A 664 -28.42 -29.68 -7.26
C ALA A 664 -28.74 -28.16 -7.15
N HIS A 665 -29.95 -27.71 -7.51
CA HIS A 665 -30.29 -26.28 -7.41
C HIS A 665 -30.56 -25.84 -5.96
N ILE A 666 -31.10 -26.76 -5.14
CA ILE A 666 -31.31 -26.54 -3.70
C ILE A 666 -29.99 -26.25 -2.98
N ALA A 667 -28.92 -26.97 -3.34
CA ALA A 667 -27.57 -26.77 -2.82
C ALA A 667 -26.99 -25.39 -3.16
N ASN A 668 -27.33 -24.85 -4.33
CA ASN A 668 -26.71 -23.63 -4.84
C ASN A 668 -27.58 -22.37 -4.63
N SER A 669 -28.86 -22.48 -4.27
CA SER A 669 -29.74 -21.31 -4.12
C SER A 669 -29.39 -20.37 -2.95
N SER A 670 -28.64 -20.84 -1.95
CA SER A 670 -28.00 -20.02 -0.90
C SER A 670 -26.63 -19.46 -1.31
N MET A 671 -26.02 -19.97 -2.39
CA MET A 671 -24.75 -19.49 -2.94
C MET A 671 -24.92 -18.55 -4.16
N PHE A 672 -26.04 -18.63 -4.88
CA PHE A 672 -26.28 -17.82 -6.08
C PHE A 672 -26.59 -16.34 -5.81
N THR A 673 -26.92 -15.96 -4.57
CA THR A 673 -27.26 -14.56 -4.22
C THR A 673 -26.08 -13.72 -3.76
N LYS A 674 -24.88 -14.28 -3.61
CA LYS A 674 -23.66 -13.51 -3.28
C LYS A 674 -22.48 -13.97 -4.14
N ALA A 675 -22.14 -13.11 -5.11
CA ALA A 675 -20.90 -13.13 -5.90
C ALA A 675 -20.57 -14.46 -6.62
N GLY A 676 -21.35 -14.80 -7.66
CA GLY A 676 -20.86 -15.45 -8.88
C GLY A 676 -20.13 -16.80 -8.79
N GLN A 677 -20.16 -17.50 -7.65
CA GLN A 677 -19.43 -18.76 -7.50
C GLN A 677 -20.30 -19.96 -7.88
N THR A 678 -19.85 -20.66 -8.91
CA THR A 678 -20.37 -21.98 -9.29
C THR A 678 -19.47 -23.05 -8.65
N ILE A 679 -20.05 -23.98 -7.89
CA ILE A 679 -19.33 -25.15 -7.37
C ILE A 679 -19.04 -26.12 -8.52
N GLY A 680 -17.76 -26.44 -8.72
CA GLY A 680 -17.26 -27.29 -9.81
C GLY A 680 -16.99 -26.52 -11.11
N THR A 681 -16.14 -27.07 -11.99
CA THR A 681 -15.95 -26.49 -13.32
C THR A 681 -17.25 -26.64 -14.11
N PRO A 682 -17.86 -25.55 -14.63
CA PRO A 682 -19.23 -25.55 -15.13
C PRO A 682 -19.35 -26.11 -16.56
N TYR A 683 -18.71 -27.25 -16.85
CA TYR A 683 -18.53 -27.82 -18.19
C TYR A 683 -19.82 -28.01 -19.00
N TYR A 684 -20.98 -28.10 -18.35
CA TYR A 684 -22.29 -28.31 -19.00
C TYR A 684 -23.27 -27.17 -18.75
N MET A 685 -22.89 -26.14 -17.97
CA MET A 685 -23.83 -25.10 -17.60
C MET A 685 -24.13 -24.17 -18.76
N SER A 686 -25.39 -23.76 -18.85
CA SER A 686 -25.81 -22.76 -19.82
C SER A 686 -25.29 -21.35 -19.46
N PRO A 687 -25.13 -20.45 -20.44
CA PRO A 687 -24.72 -19.06 -20.22
C PRO A 687 -25.60 -18.34 -19.19
N GLU A 688 -26.91 -18.56 -19.23
CA GLU A 688 -27.86 -17.98 -18.30
C GLU A 688 -27.71 -18.52 -16.87
N GLN A 689 -27.35 -19.79 -16.70
CA GLN A 689 -27.02 -20.35 -15.38
C GLN A 689 -25.75 -19.72 -14.80
N ILE A 690 -24.72 -19.58 -15.62
CA ILE A 690 -23.44 -18.97 -15.21
C ILE A 690 -23.64 -17.48 -14.86
N ARG A 691 -24.52 -16.78 -15.58
CA ARG A 691 -24.87 -15.38 -15.31
C ARG A 691 -25.88 -15.20 -14.15
N GLY A 692 -26.38 -16.27 -13.55
CA GLY A 692 -27.42 -16.20 -12.52
C GLY A 692 -28.75 -15.64 -13.02
N GLN A 693 -29.03 -15.74 -14.33
CA GLN A 693 -30.27 -15.30 -14.95
C GLN A 693 -31.38 -16.33 -14.74
N LYS A 694 -32.62 -15.96 -15.09
CA LYS A 694 -33.76 -16.87 -15.00
C LYS A 694 -33.55 -18.08 -15.91
N VAL A 695 -33.58 -19.27 -15.32
CA VAL A 695 -33.39 -20.57 -16.00
C VAL A 695 -34.74 -21.16 -16.38
N ASP A 696 -34.87 -21.60 -17.63
CA ASP A 696 -36.03 -22.34 -18.17
C ASP A 696 -35.58 -23.60 -18.93
N GLY A 697 -36.52 -24.30 -19.57
CA GLY A 697 -36.23 -25.56 -20.28
C GLY A 697 -35.17 -25.43 -21.39
N ARG A 698 -34.88 -24.23 -21.89
CA ARG A 698 -33.84 -23.99 -22.91
C ARG A 698 -32.42 -24.12 -22.35
N SER A 699 -32.25 -24.07 -21.03
CA SER A 699 -30.99 -24.38 -20.37
C SER A 699 -30.70 -25.88 -20.44
N ASP A 700 -31.70 -26.74 -20.24
CA ASP A 700 -31.52 -28.20 -20.39
C ASP A 700 -31.14 -28.57 -21.83
N ILE A 701 -31.70 -27.87 -22.83
CA ILE A 701 -31.36 -28.04 -24.26
C ILE A 701 -29.88 -27.70 -24.51
N TYR A 702 -29.37 -26.64 -23.88
CA TYR A 702 -27.96 -26.27 -24.00
C TYR A 702 -27.05 -27.35 -23.42
N SER A 703 -27.30 -27.74 -22.17
CA SER A 703 -26.52 -28.76 -21.46
C SER A 703 -26.56 -30.12 -22.18
N LEU A 704 -27.69 -30.44 -22.80
CA LEU A 704 -27.84 -31.62 -23.64
C LEU A 704 -27.00 -31.53 -24.93
N GLY A 705 -26.92 -30.35 -25.56
CA GLY A 705 -26.03 -30.11 -26.70
C GLY A 705 -24.55 -30.34 -26.36
N ILE A 706 -24.12 -29.88 -25.18
CA ILE A 706 -22.76 -30.15 -24.69
C ILE A 706 -22.54 -31.64 -24.41
N THR A 707 -23.54 -32.32 -23.83
CA THR A 707 -23.50 -33.76 -23.58
C THR A 707 -23.36 -34.55 -24.89
N PHE A 708 -24.11 -34.19 -25.94
CA PHE A 708 -24.01 -34.81 -27.26
C PHE A 708 -22.65 -34.59 -27.90
N TYR A 709 -22.11 -33.38 -27.79
CA TYR A 709 -20.76 -33.07 -28.25
C TYR A 709 -19.74 -34.04 -27.64
N GLU A 710 -19.79 -34.22 -26.32
CA GLU A 710 -18.86 -35.10 -25.62
C GLU A 710 -19.05 -36.57 -25.95
N MET A 711 -20.29 -37.05 -26.11
CA MET A 711 -20.54 -38.44 -26.50
C MET A 711 -19.90 -38.79 -27.86
N LEU A 712 -19.82 -37.81 -28.77
CA LEU A 712 -19.27 -37.98 -30.12
C LEU A 712 -17.75 -37.78 -30.18
N ILE A 713 -17.21 -36.85 -29.39
CA ILE A 713 -15.80 -36.44 -29.45
C ILE A 713 -14.96 -37.05 -28.31
N GLY A 714 -15.59 -37.50 -27.22
CA GLY A 714 -14.93 -38.02 -26.02
C GLY A 714 -14.46 -36.95 -25.03
N ARG A 715 -14.63 -35.67 -25.38
CA ARG A 715 -14.33 -34.50 -24.53
C ARG A 715 -15.34 -33.39 -24.78
N VAL A 716 -15.60 -32.57 -23.76
CA VAL A 716 -16.43 -31.35 -23.88
C VAL A 716 -15.77 -30.30 -24.78
N PRO A 717 -16.53 -29.38 -25.41
CA PRO A 717 -15.97 -28.36 -26.30
C PRO A 717 -15.14 -27.30 -25.57
N PHE A 718 -15.39 -27.10 -24.27
CA PHE A 718 -14.72 -26.13 -23.41
C PHE A 718 -14.08 -26.87 -22.23
N ASN A 719 -12.79 -27.21 -22.34
CA ASN A 719 -12.10 -28.05 -21.37
C ASN A 719 -10.77 -27.46 -20.85
N GLN A 720 -10.42 -26.23 -21.25
CA GLN A 720 -9.17 -25.56 -20.88
C GLN A 720 -9.40 -24.05 -20.72
N GLY A 721 -8.76 -23.42 -19.74
CA GLY A 721 -8.92 -21.99 -19.48
C GLY A 721 -10.16 -21.67 -18.63
N ASP A 722 -10.76 -20.50 -18.84
CA ASP A 722 -11.94 -20.05 -18.10
C ASP A 722 -13.23 -20.59 -18.74
N VAL A 723 -13.57 -21.83 -18.42
CA VAL A 723 -14.74 -22.54 -18.97
C VAL A 723 -16.03 -21.74 -18.82
N ALA A 724 -16.19 -20.97 -17.74
CA ALA A 724 -17.36 -20.12 -17.55
C ALA A 724 -17.40 -18.99 -18.60
N TYR A 725 -16.28 -18.31 -18.82
CA TYR A 725 -16.13 -17.34 -19.90
C TYR A 725 -16.37 -17.97 -21.27
N GLN A 726 -15.87 -19.16 -21.53
CA GLN A 726 -16.04 -19.85 -22.83
C GLN A 726 -17.50 -20.18 -23.10
N HIS A 727 -18.22 -20.67 -22.08
CA HIS A 727 -19.66 -20.87 -22.19
C HIS A 727 -20.40 -19.56 -22.48
N ILE A 728 -19.96 -18.42 -21.95
CA ILE A 728 -20.58 -17.10 -22.17
C ILE A 728 -20.22 -16.48 -23.54
N ASN A 729 -18.97 -16.61 -23.98
CA ASN A 729 -18.41 -15.76 -25.05
C ASN A 729 -17.80 -16.51 -26.24
N GLU A 730 -17.32 -17.75 -26.05
CA GLU A 730 -16.57 -18.45 -27.10
C GLU A 730 -17.46 -19.35 -27.95
N ILE A 731 -17.20 -19.40 -29.27
CA ILE A 731 -17.90 -20.30 -30.19
C ILE A 731 -17.24 -21.69 -30.07
N PRO A 732 -18.02 -22.75 -29.79
CA PRO A 732 -17.48 -24.10 -29.69
C PRO A 732 -16.99 -24.58 -31.06
N LYS A 733 -15.87 -25.32 -31.07
CA LYS A 733 -15.37 -25.96 -32.29
C LYS A 733 -16.43 -26.88 -32.89
N SER A 734 -16.46 -27.01 -34.21
CA SER A 734 -17.39 -27.92 -34.90
C SER A 734 -17.00 -29.39 -34.67
N ILE A 735 -17.97 -30.27 -34.43
CA ILE A 735 -17.70 -31.71 -34.29
C ILE A 735 -17.16 -32.33 -35.58
N VAL A 736 -17.44 -31.73 -36.75
CA VAL A 736 -16.96 -32.21 -38.05
C VAL A 736 -15.49 -31.86 -38.28
N ILE A 737 -15.01 -30.78 -37.65
CA ILE A 737 -13.58 -30.43 -37.65
C ILE A 737 -12.81 -31.44 -36.80
N GLU A 738 -13.36 -31.82 -35.65
CA GLU A 738 -12.73 -32.78 -34.73
C GLU A 738 -12.83 -34.24 -35.24
N ASN A 739 -13.95 -34.61 -35.87
CA ASN A 739 -14.15 -35.92 -36.47
C ASN A 739 -14.88 -35.81 -37.83
N PRO A 740 -14.14 -35.76 -38.95
CA PRO A 740 -14.71 -35.61 -40.30
C PRO A 740 -15.65 -36.72 -40.77
N LYS A 741 -15.72 -37.85 -40.04
CA LYS A 741 -16.66 -38.95 -40.33
C LYS A 741 -18.08 -38.67 -39.83
N LEU A 742 -18.27 -37.65 -38.99
CA LEU A 742 -19.56 -37.26 -38.47
C LEU A 742 -20.33 -36.41 -39.50
N PRO A 743 -21.66 -36.56 -39.59
CA PRO A 743 -22.44 -35.83 -40.57
C PRO A 743 -22.65 -34.37 -40.17
N ARG A 744 -22.59 -33.46 -41.16
CA ARG A 744 -22.76 -32.00 -40.96
C ARG A 744 -24.11 -31.59 -40.37
N TRP A 745 -25.17 -32.36 -40.64
CA TRP A 745 -26.49 -32.09 -40.08
C TRP A 745 -26.48 -32.22 -38.54
N LEU A 746 -25.70 -33.16 -38.00
CA LEU A 746 -25.61 -33.37 -36.55
C LEU A 746 -24.86 -32.23 -35.86
N ASP A 747 -23.80 -31.73 -36.49
CA ASP A 747 -23.11 -30.52 -36.03
C ASP A 747 -24.04 -29.33 -36.03
N SER A 748 -24.86 -29.17 -37.07
CA SER A 748 -25.83 -28.07 -37.14
C SER A 748 -26.85 -28.12 -35.99
N ILE A 749 -27.32 -29.32 -35.63
CA ILE A 749 -28.22 -29.53 -34.48
C ILE A 749 -27.50 -29.16 -33.17
N ILE A 750 -26.29 -29.67 -32.95
CA ILE A 750 -25.51 -29.42 -31.72
C ILE A 750 -25.19 -27.93 -31.57
N GLN A 751 -24.73 -27.28 -32.64
CA GLN A 751 -24.42 -25.85 -32.67
C GLN A 751 -25.66 -24.99 -32.37
N LYS A 752 -26.85 -25.41 -32.82
CA LYS A 752 -28.12 -24.75 -32.49
C LYS A 752 -28.51 -24.94 -31.02
N CYS A 753 -28.26 -26.12 -30.43
CA CYS A 753 -28.49 -26.34 -28.99
C CYS A 753 -27.58 -25.45 -28.12
N ILE A 754 -26.33 -25.27 -28.51
CA ILE A 754 -25.30 -24.56 -27.72
C ILE A 754 -25.14 -23.07 -28.09
N LYS A 755 -26.13 -22.49 -28.76
CA LYS A 755 -26.20 -21.03 -28.99
C LYS A 755 -26.18 -20.27 -27.67
N LYS A 756 -25.51 -19.13 -27.66
CA LYS A 756 -25.32 -18.35 -26.42
C LYS A 756 -26.62 -17.70 -25.97
N ASP A 757 -27.35 -17.10 -26.91
CA ASP A 757 -28.69 -16.58 -26.66
C ASP A 757 -29.72 -17.74 -26.64
N PRO A 758 -30.46 -17.94 -25.53
CA PRO A 758 -31.56 -18.91 -25.46
C PRO A 758 -32.64 -18.72 -26.55
N SER A 759 -32.82 -17.51 -27.07
CA SER A 759 -33.80 -17.23 -28.14
C SER A 759 -33.42 -17.85 -29.50
N GLU A 760 -32.13 -18.12 -29.71
CA GLU A 760 -31.59 -18.73 -30.93
C GLU A 760 -31.57 -20.27 -30.87
N ARG A 761 -31.86 -20.86 -29.70
CA ARG A 761 -31.93 -22.31 -29.51
C ARG A 761 -33.29 -22.86 -29.96
N TYR A 762 -33.44 -24.18 -29.88
CA TYR A 762 -34.76 -24.79 -29.90
C TYR A 762 -35.59 -24.24 -28.73
N GLN A 763 -36.77 -23.69 -29.03
CA GLN A 763 -37.63 -23.13 -27.98
C GLN A 763 -38.35 -24.21 -27.17
N GLU A 764 -38.50 -25.42 -27.73
CA GLU A 764 -39.02 -26.59 -27.03
C GLU A 764 -38.16 -27.81 -27.36
N ILE A 765 -37.93 -28.66 -26.36
CA ILE A 765 -37.21 -29.93 -26.53
C ILE A 765 -37.91 -30.87 -27.54
N SER A 766 -39.24 -30.72 -27.72
CA SER A 766 -40.04 -31.43 -28.71
C SER A 766 -39.58 -31.17 -30.15
N HIS A 767 -39.09 -29.97 -30.45
CA HIS A 767 -38.56 -29.60 -31.76
C HIS A 767 -37.20 -30.26 -32.02
N LEU A 768 -36.32 -30.30 -31.00
CA LEU A 768 -35.05 -31.02 -31.07
C LEU A 768 -35.29 -32.53 -31.29
N GLN A 769 -36.22 -33.13 -30.53
CA GLN A 769 -36.59 -34.54 -30.66
C GLN A 769 -37.02 -34.88 -32.09
N LYS A 770 -37.97 -34.10 -32.67
CA LYS A 770 -38.48 -34.31 -34.03
C LYS A 770 -37.37 -34.19 -35.08
N GLU A 771 -36.47 -33.22 -34.93
CA GLU A 771 -35.36 -33.04 -35.88
C GLU A 771 -34.38 -34.22 -35.83
N LEU A 772 -34.04 -34.71 -34.62
CA LEU A 772 -33.22 -35.92 -34.44
C LEU A 772 -33.90 -37.17 -35.01
N GLU A 773 -35.21 -37.36 -34.78
CA GLU A 773 -35.97 -38.50 -35.32
C GLU A 773 -36.02 -38.50 -36.86
N ALA A 774 -36.20 -37.33 -37.47
CA ALA A 774 -36.25 -37.19 -38.93
C ALA A 774 -34.93 -37.64 -39.58
N TYR A 775 -33.79 -37.19 -39.04
CA TYR A 775 -32.47 -37.60 -39.55
C TYR A 775 -32.09 -39.03 -39.15
N SER A 776 -32.55 -39.52 -37.99
CA SER A 776 -32.31 -40.90 -37.53
C SER A 776 -32.94 -41.93 -38.48
N LYS A 777 -34.19 -41.72 -38.91
CA LYS A 777 -34.85 -42.59 -39.91
C LYS A 777 -34.07 -42.67 -41.21
N PHE A 778 -33.58 -41.53 -41.70
CA PHE A 778 -32.80 -41.46 -42.94
C PHE A 778 -31.44 -42.17 -42.85
N TYR A 779 -30.82 -42.25 -41.66
CA TYR A 779 -29.48 -42.79 -41.46
C TYR A 779 -29.46 -44.24 -40.96
N ILE A 780 -30.60 -44.76 -40.48
CA ILE A 780 -30.76 -46.16 -40.04
C ILE A 780 -31.31 -47.03 -41.20
N GLU A 781 -32.05 -46.45 -42.14
CA GLU A 781 -32.58 -47.14 -43.34
C GLU A 781 -31.57 -47.26 -44.50
N LYS A 782 -30.37 -46.67 -44.37
CA LYS A 782 -29.22 -46.82 -45.29
C LYS A 782 -28.07 -47.49 -44.56
#